data_AF-A0A8C1U9W5-F1
#
_entry.id   AF-A0A8C1U9W5-F1
#
_cell.length_a   1.000
_cell.length_b   1.000
_cell.length_c   1.000
_cell.angle_alpha   90.00
_cell.angle_beta   90.00
_cell.angle_gamma   90.00
#
_symmetry.space_group_name_H-M   'P 1'
#
loop_
_entity.id
_entity.type
_entity.pdbx_description
1 polymer ?
#
loop_
_entity_poly.entity_id
_entity_poly.type
_entity_poly.pdbx_seq_one_letter_code
_entity_poly.pdbx_strand_id
1 'polypeptide(L)'
;MFAKLKKKLAEEAATTPRSGRIPRSMSKESITSMGADSGDDFASDGSSSRDDVSSQIQRRNDQIRKLEAKLSDYAEQLRLMQKTKEKLEIALEKYQDSSMRKLQDQNEAFQSNRAKMAEGMALALEKKDQEWIEKLATLEQEKLSLAARLDEMTEQSLSLFQKRDDLDELEGFQQQELAKVKHMLLRREEQLSQREKELKLRGEELNTARLTLSQTQDKLYELGEEHEEMCRVNSQLQAQRDELLSERTEAERRVVALERREQELQQLIQQVSQDFQKAQNNAQALEKSMEQLQSEHNKLKLQHEQHKNKVAVTEEERERLLADLQEKAASLERRLEANLSQDEHLQELFKEKSSLQQRLEEARGELLEERTNHTTVISSLEAQISRQKANITDLQTLVKHKDDSSKAYRERTDAQISDLEQRLADCTEMMKSLQQQHEDSKTHAEKLQAEWAEERERLQQQVSTQRQRGLEKTARLEEELLALQRERKTEASQHQDNLAELTSRQTVSVEIAKALEETRKQREELQQQVSKMTASLEKAENEVSRLSQNLEAKEEELNMLKEELQAARSSLSSLQAECESRRLEAEEREREHNSQLTSLQQEILTKTQQLSTYQSRVSDLEGEVLSFTSQLHDECDGEQNGTVTVSDLDQLQKVNKDLEQQLAEKNKTIKQLQQRLAELKRTLQKELKLKPDPDSETKERLQESRQEKSTDKTISETPMPATAPTPAPGLPQTSGPPPITSNTTVTNSSDLTDTREINFEYLKHVVLKFMSSREAEAFQLIRAISVLLHFTKEEEDMLKQTLEYKMSWFGSKPTPKGIIRPSISGTSSWS
;
A
#
# COMPACT_ATOMS: atom_id res chain seq x y z
N MET A 1 -51.80 1.97 -41.68
CA MET A 1 -52.84 1.73 -42.72
C MET A 1 -54.26 1.93 -42.14
N PHE A 2 -54.67 3.16 -41.80
CA PHE A 2 -55.96 3.40 -41.10
C PHE A 2 -57.12 3.93 -41.96
N ALA A 3 -56.87 4.33 -43.21
CA ALA A 3 -57.91 4.86 -44.11
C ALA A 3 -58.78 3.80 -44.82
N LYS A 4 -58.45 2.49 -44.71
CA LYS A 4 -59.15 1.40 -45.43
C LYS A 4 -60.24 0.68 -44.64
N LEU A 5 -60.39 0.92 -43.32
CA LEU A 5 -61.45 0.28 -42.52
C LEU A 5 -62.80 1.02 -42.57
N LYS A 6 -62.80 2.36 -42.57
CA LYS A 6 -64.04 3.18 -42.59
C LYS A 6 -64.89 3.04 -43.88
N LYS A 7 -64.45 2.27 -44.88
CA LYS A 7 -65.20 2.01 -46.12
C LYS A 7 -65.65 0.55 -46.30
N LYS A 8 -65.51 -0.32 -45.28
CA LYS A 8 -65.86 -1.76 -45.36
C LYS A 8 -67.04 -2.20 -44.46
N LEU A 9 -67.85 -1.23 -44.02
CA LEU A 9 -69.01 -1.44 -43.15
C LEU A 9 -70.30 -0.80 -43.71
N ALA A 10 -70.32 -0.47 -45.00
CA ALA A 10 -71.41 0.25 -45.67
C ALA A 10 -71.88 -0.35 -47.00
N GLU A 11 -71.21 -1.39 -47.50
CA GLU A 11 -71.53 -2.10 -48.74
C GLU A 11 -71.38 -3.63 -48.49
N GLU A 12 -72.17 -4.44 -49.21
CA GLU A 12 -72.16 -5.92 -49.21
C GLU A 12 -72.59 -6.67 -47.93
N ALA A 13 -73.88 -6.59 -47.58
CA ALA A 13 -74.58 -7.62 -46.79
C ALA A 13 -76.08 -7.76 -47.17
N ALA A 14 -76.41 -7.65 -48.46
CA ALA A 14 -77.79 -7.73 -48.94
C ALA A 14 -77.98 -8.88 -49.95
N THR A 15 -78.64 -9.98 -49.55
CA THR A 15 -79.37 -10.86 -50.49
C THR A 15 -80.40 -11.79 -49.81
N THR A 16 -81.66 -11.39 -49.95
CA THR A 16 -82.87 -12.20 -50.23
C THR A 16 -82.65 -13.64 -50.77
N PRO A 17 -83.58 -14.61 -50.52
CA PRO A 17 -84.87 -14.60 -51.26
C PRO A 17 -86.14 -15.24 -50.65
N ARG A 18 -87.29 -14.62 -51.04
CA ARG A 18 -88.63 -15.22 -51.30
C ARG A 18 -89.45 -15.75 -50.08
N SER A 19 -90.81 -15.77 -50.09
CA SER A 19 -91.77 -15.41 -51.16
C SER A 19 -93.16 -14.94 -50.66
N GLY A 20 -93.68 -13.82 -51.21
CA GLY A 20 -95.10 -13.59 -51.56
C GLY A 20 -96.16 -13.34 -50.46
N ARG A 21 -97.37 -12.81 -50.78
CA ARG A 21 -97.80 -12.02 -51.97
C ARG A 21 -99.12 -11.24 -51.70
N ILE A 22 -99.02 -9.91 -51.77
CA ILE A 22 -99.98 -8.86 -52.23
C ILE A 22 -101.29 -9.42 -52.86
N PRO A 23 -102.52 -8.96 -52.47
CA PRO A 23 -103.01 -7.67 -53.01
C PRO A 23 -103.89 -6.74 -52.15
N ARG A 24 -103.91 -5.47 -52.63
CA ARG A 24 -104.83 -4.38 -52.28
C ARG A 24 -106.06 -4.41 -53.20
N SER A 25 -107.16 -3.81 -52.76
CA SER A 25 -108.04 -3.02 -53.64
C SER A 25 -108.74 -1.90 -52.84
N MET A 26 -109.24 -0.90 -53.56
CA MET A 26 -110.08 0.20 -53.04
C MET A 26 -111.43 0.09 -53.72
N SER A 27 -112.54 0.44 -53.03
CA SER A 27 -113.76 0.91 -53.70
C SER A 27 -114.70 1.63 -52.73
N LYS A 28 -115.51 2.54 -53.28
CA LYS A 28 -116.72 3.09 -52.66
C LYS A 28 -117.94 2.41 -53.30
N GLU A 29 -119.11 2.43 -52.64
CA GLU A 29 -120.38 3.00 -53.14
C GLU A 29 -121.58 2.68 -52.22
N SER A 30 -122.75 3.23 -52.53
CA SER A 30 -123.86 3.49 -51.59
C SER A 30 -125.09 2.63 -51.81
N ILE A 31 -125.83 2.32 -50.73
CA ILE A 31 -127.30 2.14 -50.64
C ILE A 31 -127.68 2.29 -49.14
N THR A 32 -128.57 3.16 -48.62
CA THR A 32 -129.95 3.62 -48.93
C THR A 32 -131.10 2.71 -48.46
N SER A 33 -131.62 2.99 -47.25
CA SER A 33 -133.01 2.79 -46.74
C SER A 33 -132.99 3.26 -45.27
N MET A 34 -133.72 4.25 -44.75
CA MET A 34 -135.06 4.79 -45.05
C MET A 34 -136.18 3.75 -44.98
N GLY A 35 -137.09 3.95 -44.04
CA GLY A 35 -138.23 3.08 -43.75
C GLY A 35 -138.97 3.59 -42.52
N ALA A 36 -140.11 4.24 -42.74
CA ALA A 36 -141.04 4.76 -41.73
C ALA A 36 -142.47 4.64 -42.29
N ASP A 37 -143.44 5.13 -41.52
CA ASP A 37 -144.85 5.42 -41.86
C ASP A 37 -145.92 4.42 -41.33
N SER A 38 -147.20 4.77 -41.55
CA SER A 38 -148.28 4.74 -40.54
C SER A 38 -149.48 3.83 -40.87
N GLY A 39 -150.46 3.79 -39.96
CA GLY A 39 -151.85 3.36 -40.22
C GLY A 39 -152.25 2.00 -39.64
N ASP A 40 -153.53 1.74 -39.33
CA ASP A 40 -154.72 2.63 -39.29
C ASP A 40 -155.80 2.03 -38.35
N ASP A 41 -156.80 2.82 -37.98
CA ASP A 41 -157.94 2.44 -37.12
C ASP A 41 -159.00 1.58 -37.84
N PHE A 42 -159.84 0.87 -37.07
CA PHE A 42 -161.29 0.81 -37.35
C PHE A 42 -162.11 0.33 -36.15
N ALA A 43 -163.33 0.86 -36.00
CA ALA A 43 -164.26 0.53 -34.91
C ALA A 43 -165.62 0.03 -35.43
N SER A 44 -166.37 -0.72 -34.61
CA SER A 44 -167.84 -0.78 -34.71
C SER A 44 -168.53 -1.26 -33.43
N ASP A 45 -169.41 -0.37 -32.99
CA ASP A 45 -170.63 -0.47 -32.17
C ASP A 45 -171.51 -1.73 -32.40
N GLY A 46 -172.52 -1.92 -31.53
CA GLY A 46 -173.57 -2.93 -31.66
C GLY A 46 -174.28 -3.25 -30.34
N SER A 47 -175.53 -2.82 -30.17
CA SER A 47 -176.27 -2.91 -28.90
C SER A 47 -177.66 -3.57 -29.02
N SER A 48 -178.29 -3.79 -27.85
CA SER A 48 -179.74 -3.72 -27.59
C SER A 48 -180.51 -5.00 -27.20
N SER A 49 -181.45 -4.79 -26.27
CA SER A 49 -182.73 -5.51 -26.06
C SER A 49 -182.74 -6.93 -25.43
N ARG A 50 -183.75 -7.35 -24.66
CA ARG A 50 -184.57 -6.74 -23.57
C ARG A 50 -185.38 -7.86 -22.88
N ASP A 51 -185.61 -7.75 -21.56
CA ASP A 51 -186.57 -8.49 -20.71
C ASP A 51 -186.62 -10.04 -20.79
N ASP A 52 -185.85 -10.74 -19.93
CA ASP A 52 -186.41 -11.77 -19.02
C ASP A 52 -185.43 -12.10 -17.86
N VAL A 53 -185.86 -11.97 -16.60
CA VAL A 53 -184.96 -11.42 -15.55
C VAL A 53 -184.26 -12.41 -14.60
N SER A 54 -184.74 -13.64 -14.42
CA SER A 54 -184.17 -14.57 -13.39
C SER A 54 -183.38 -15.78 -13.92
N SER A 55 -183.62 -16.24 -15.14
CA SER A 55 -183.10 -17.53 -15.63
C SER A 55 -181.64 -17.51 -16.12
N GLN A 56 -181.03 -16.33 -16.33
CA GLN A 56 -179.69 -16.21 -16.93
C GLN A 56 -178.52 -16.17 -15.93
N ILE A 57 -178.70 -15.60 -14.74
CA ILE A 57 -177.58 -15.28 -13.82
C ILE A 57 -176.83 -16.56 -13.42
N GLN A 58 -177.56 -17.62 -13.08
CA GLN A 58 -176.98 -18.83 -12.50
C GLN A 58 -176.06 -19.59 -13.48
N ARG A 59 -176.33 -19.52 -14.80
CA ARG A 59 -175.50 -20.18 -15.83
C ARG A 59 -174.15 -19.47 -16.08
N ARG A 60 -174.08 -18.15 -15.92
CA ARG A 60 -172.81 -17.39 -16.11
C ARG A 60 -171.78 -17.74 -15.03
N ASN A 61 -172.21 -17.95 -13.79
CA ASN A 61 -171.31 -18.21 -12.65
C ASN A 61 -170.56 -19.56 -12.74
N ASP A 62 -171.09 -20.57 -13.45
CA ASP A 62 -170.38 -21.84 -13.69
C ASP A 62 -169.43 -21.76 -14.90
N GLN A 63 -169.66 -20.82 -15.81
CA GLN A 63 -168.80 -20.63 -16.99
C GLN A 63 -167.51 -19.86 -16.64
N ILE A 64 -167.58 -18.92 -15.69
CA ILE A 64 -166.43 -18.16 -15.17
C ILE A 64 -165.39 -19.11 -14.53
N ARG A 65 -165.81 -19.98 -13.59
CA ARG A 65 -164.93 -20.97 -12.92
C ARG A 65 -164.16 -21.89 -13.87
N LYS A 66 -164.69 -22.17 -15.07
CA LYS A 66 -164.00 -22.97 -16.09
C LYS A 66 -162.96 -22.20 -16.90
N LEU A 67 -163.03 -20.87 -16.93
CA LEU A 67 -162.02 -20.01 -17.54
C LEU A 67 -160.89 -19.69 -16.55
N GLU A 68 -161.23 -19.49 -15.28
CA GLU A 68 -160.27 -19.29 -14.18
C GLU A 68 -159.29 -20.47 -14.05
N ALA A 69 -159.80 -21.72 -14.08
CA ALA A 69 -158.96 -22.92 -14.06
C ALA A 69 -157.95 -22.96 -15.23
N LYS A 70 -158.41 -22.70 -16.46
CA LYS A 70 -157.54 -22.67 -17.65
C LYS A 70 -156.49 -21.56 -17.60
N LEU A 71 -156.82 -20.40 -17.02
CA LEU A 71 -155.86 -19.32 -16.78
C LEU A 71 -154.77 -19.76 -15.78
N SER A 72 -155.12 -20.56 -14.77
CA SER A 72 -154.14 -21.18 -13.87
C SER A 72 -153.21 -22.15 -14.59
N ASP A 73 -153.75 -23.07 -15.40
CA ASP A 73 -152.97 -24.05 -16.16
C ASP A 73 -151.95 -23.36 -17.09
N TYR A 74 -152.38 -22.33 -17.83
CA TYR A 74 -151.48 -21.55 -18.68
C TYR A 74 -150.44 -20.75 -17.89
N ALA A 75 -150.78 -20.23 -16.71
CA ALA A 75 -149.83 -19.54 -15.85
C ALA A 75 -148.75 -20.47 -15.28
N GLU A 76 -149.11 -21.73 -14.94
CA GLU A 76 -148.13 -22.75 -14.57
C GLU A 76 -147.23 -23.16 -15.75
N GLN A 77 -147.81 -23.34 -16.94
CA GLN A 77 -147.04 -23.66 -18.15
C GLN A 77 -146.06 -22.54 -18.51
N LEU A 78 -146.46 -21.27 -18.37
CA LEU A 78 -145.56 -20.11 -18.51
C LEU A 78 -144.44 -20.13 -17.47
N ARG A 79 -144.75 -20.41 -16.20
CA ARG A 79 -143.71 -20.57 -15.14
C ARG A 79 -142.74 -21.71 -15.42
N LEU A 80 -143.20 -22.81 -16.02
CA LEU A 80 -142.34 -23.93 -16.41
C LEU A 80 -141.43 -23.53 -17.58
N MET A 81 -141.99 -22.87 -18.60
CA MET A 81 -141.24 -22.32 -19.74
C MET A 81 -140.17 -21.33 -19.28
N GLN A 82 -140.52 -20.40 -18.38
CA GLN A 82 -139.60 -19.43 -17.78
C GLN A 82 -138.42 -20.14 -17.10
N LYS A 83 -138.68 -21.13 -16.24
CA LYS A 83 -137.64 -21.95 -15.59
C LYS A 83 -136.79 -22.77 -16.55
N THR A 84 -137.31 -23.19 -17.71
CA THR A 84 -136.50 -23.83 -18.74
C THR A 84 -135.62 -22.84 -19.49
N LYS A 85 -136.12 -21.62 -19.75
CA LYS A 85 -135.36 -20.52 -20.35
C LYS A 85 -134.19 -20.11 -19.45
N GLU A 86 -134.46 -19.82 -18.18
CA GLU A 86 -133.46 -19.45 -17.17
C GLU A 86 -132.33 -20.51 -17.06
N LYS A 87 -132.68 -21.80 -17.08
CA LYS A 87 -131.69 -22.89 -17.06
C LYS A 87 -130.84 -22.95 -18.33
N LEU A 88 -131.41 -22.66 -19.50
CA LEU A 88 -130.68 -22.60 -20.77
C LEU A 88 -129.79 -21.36 -20.86
N GLU A 89 -130.25 -20.21 -20.34
CA GLU A 89 -129.46 -18.98 -20.22
C GLU A 89 -128.25 -19.21 -19.28
N ILE A 90 -128.44 -19.76 -18.09
CA ILE A 90 -127.36 -20.12 -17.16
C ILE A 90 -126.40 -21.18 -17.75
N ALA A 91 -126.90 -22.11 -18.56
CA ALA A 91 -126.05 -23.11 -19.23
C ALA A 91 -125.24 -22.50 -20.38
N LEU A 92 -125.82 -21.57 -21.14
CA LEU A 92 -125.14 -20.84 -22.22
C LEU A 92 -124.09 -19.88 -21.66
N GLU A 93 -124.41 -19.14 -20.59
CA GLU A 93 -123.51 -18.25 -19.85
C GLU A 93 -122.31 -19.05 -19.32
N LYS A 94 -122.54 -20.16 -18.60
CA LYS A 94 -121.45 -21.04 -18.14
C LYS A 94 -120.63 -21.65 -19.28
N TYR A 95 -121.25 -21.94 -20.43
CA TYR A 95 -120.51 -22.40 -21.61
C TYR A 95 -119.62 -21.29 -22.18
N GLN A 96 -120.16 -20.07 -22.34
CA GLN A 96 -119.45 -18.88 -22.80
C GLN A 96 -118.30 -18.53 -21.84
N ASP A 97 -118.53 -18.48 -20.54
CA ASP A 97 -117.51 -18.31 -19.50
C ASP A 97 -116.42 -19.39 -19.62
N SER A 98 -116.79 -20.67 -19.75
CA SER A 98 -115.81 -21.75 -19.88
C SER A 98 -115.00 -21.66 -21.19
N SER A 99 -115.57 -21.07 -22.24
CA SER A 99 -114.91 -20.86 -23.54
C SER A 99 -114.00 -19.64 -23.51
N MET A 100 -114.47 -18.52 -22.93
CA MET A 100 -113.69 -17.31 -22.70
C MET A 100 -112.50 -17.59 -21.78
N ARG A 101 -112.73 -18.33 -20.69
CA ARG A 101 -111.67 -18.74 -19.77
C ARG A 101 -110.65 -19.64 -20.44
N LYS A 102 -111.05 -20.65 -21.23
CA LYS A 102 -110.10 -21.45 -22.03
C LYS A 102 -109.29 -20.63 -23.02
N LEU A 103 -109.89 -19.63 -23.67
CA LEU A 103 -109.18 -18.71 -24.56
C LEU A 103 -108.22 -17.80 -23.79
N GLN A 104 -108.60 -17.35 -22.59
CA GLN A 104 -107.74 -16.59 -21.68
C GLN A 104 -106.58 -17.45 -21.18
N ASP A 105 -106.83 -18.64 -20.64
CA ASP A 105 -105.82 -19.61 -20.18
C ASP A 105 -104.81 -19.93 -21.30
N GLN A 106 -105.29 -20.12 -22.54
CA GLN A 106 -104.43 -20.32 -23.71
C GLN A 106 -103.61 -19.06 -24.04
N ASN A 107 -104.23 -17.89 -24.06
CA ASN A 107 -103.55 -16.61 -24.32
C ASN A 107 -102.47 -16.31 -23.26
N GLU A 108 -102.77 -16.53 -21.98
CA GLU A 108 -101.84 -16.41 -20.86
C GLU A 108 -100.70 -17.43 -20.97
N ALA A 109 -100.99 -18.69 -21.35
CA ALA A 109 -99.96 -19.70 -21.62
C ALA A 109 -99.06 -19.31 -22.81
N PHE A 110 -99.62 -18.80 -23.91
CA PHE A 110 -98.84 -18.30 -25.05
C PHE A 110 -97.99 -17.08 -24.69
N GLN A 111 -98.54 -16.13 -23.92
CA GLN A 111 -97.79 -14.95 -23.45
C GLN A 111 -96.68 -15.35 -22.46
N SER A 112 -96.95 -16.26 -21.52
CA SER A 112 -95.96 -16.80 -20.59
C SER A 112 -94.83 -17.54 -21.33
N ASN A 113 -95.16 -18.36 -22.33
CA ASN A 113 -94.17 -19.08 -23.13
C ASN A 113 -93.34 -18.12 -24.00
N ARG A 114 -93.96 -17.10 -24.59
CA ARG A 114 -93.25 -16.03 -25.32
C ARG A 114 -92.34 -15.21 -24.40
N ALA A 115 -92.79 -14.91 -23.19
CA ALA A 115 -91.99 -14.21 -22.18
C ALA A 115 -90.78 -15.05 -21.77
N LYS A 116 -90.95 -16.33 -21.42
CA LYS A 116 -89.86 -17.26 -21.10
C LYS A 116 -88.87 -17.44 -22.25
N MET A 117 -89.34 -17.42 -23.50
CA MET A 117 -88.45 -17.47 -24.67
C MET A 117 -87.66 -16.16 -24.83
N ALA A 118 -88.26 -15.00 -24.59
CA ALA A 118 -87.57 -13.71 -24.62
C ALA A 118 -86.56 -13.57 -23.47
N GLU A 119 -86.93 -14.00 -22.26
CA GLU A 119 -86.08 -14.08 -21.07
C GLU A 119 -84.90 -15.05 -21.30
N GLY A 120 -85.15 -16.23 -21.85
CA GLY A 120 -84.11 -17.19 -22.23
C GLY A 120 -83.15 -16.65 -23.30
N MET A 121 -83.63 -15.85 -24.25
CA MET A 121 -82.76 -15.14 -25.22
C MET A 121 -81.98 -14.00 -24.56
N ALA A 122 -82.59 -13.23 -23.64
CA ALA A 122 -81.91 -12.17 -22.90
C ALA A 122 -80.78 -12.73 -22.04
N LEU A 123 -81.04 -13.80 -21.26
CA LEU A 123 -80.03 -14.51 -20.47
C LEU A 123 -78.94 -15.15 -21.33
N ALA A 124 -79.24 -15.53 -22.59
CA ALA A 124 -78.24 -16.04 -23.52
C ALA A 124 -77.35 -14.92 -24.10
N LEU A 125 -77.90 -13.72 -24.32
CA LEU A 125 -77.13 -12.53 -24.71
C LEU A 125 -76.28 -12.01 -23.56
N GLU A 126 -76.85 -11.86 -22.36
CA GLU A 126 -76.14 -11.44 -21.15
C GLU A 126 -74.95 -12.37 -20.83
N LYS A 127 -75.13 -13.69 -20.95
CA LYS A 127 -74.02 -14.65 -20.84
C LYS A 127 -72.97 -14.50 -21.95
N LYS A 128 -73.36 -14.08 -23.16
CA LYS A 128 -72.41 -13.83 -24.25
C LYS A 128 -71.66 -12.52 -24.06
N ASP A 129 -72.29 -11.49 -23.54
CA ASP A 129 -71.65 -10.22 -23.20
C ASP A 129 -70.70 -10.41 -22.01
N GLN A 130 -71.08 -11.17 -20.98
CA GLN A 130 -70.20 -11.59 -19.89
C GLN A 130 -68.99 -12.40 -20.40
N GLU A 131 -69.22 -13.39 -21.27
CA GLU A 131 -68.17 -14.12 -21.99
C GLU A 131 -67.22 -13.23 -22.80
N TRP A 132 -67.68 -12.06 -23.28
CA TRP A 132 -66.85 -11.10 -24.01
C TRP A 132 -66.10 -10.16 -23.05
N ILE A 133 -66.73 -9.72 -21.95
CA ILE A 133 -66.10 -8.94 -20.89
C ILE A 133 -64.94 -9.72 -20.27
N GLU A 134 -65.13 -11.01 -19.97
CA GLU A 134 -64.07 -11.89 -19.45
C GLU A 134 -62.92 -12.05 -20.45
N LYS A 135 -63.21 -12.26 -21.74
CA LYS A 135 -62.18 -12.34 -22.79
C LYS A 135 -61.42 -11.02 -22.97
N LEU A 136 -62.11 -9.88 -22.90
CA LEU A 136 -61.49 -8.56 -22.95
C LEU A 136 -60.60 -8.31 -21.72
N ALA A 137 -61.04 -8.71 -20.53
CA ALA A 137 -60.23 -8.63 -19.32
C ALA A 137 -58.97 -9.51 -19.40
N THR A 138 -59.06 -10.75 -19.91
CA THR A 138 -57.87 -11.59 -20.13
C THR A 138 -56.93 -11.00 -21.17
N LEU A 139 -57.45 -10.45 -22.28
CA LEU A 139 -56.63 -9.81 -23.32
C LEU A 139 -55.98 -8.50 -22.84
N GLU A 140 -56.64 -7.74 -21.96
CA GLU A 140 -56.06 -6.57 -21.31
C GLU A 140 -54.98 -6.96 -20.30
N GLN A 141 -55.19 -8.02 -19.52
CA GLN A 141 -54.18 -8.58 -18.62
C GLN A 141 -52.95 -9.11 -19.39
N GLU A 142 -53.17 -9.84 -20.49
CA GLU A 142 -52.09 -10.29 -21.40
C GLU A 142 -51.32 -9.08 -21.97
N LYS A 143 -52.02 -8.09 -22.52
CA LYS A 143 -51.44 -6.83 -23.04
C LYS A 143 -50.61 -6.11 -21.98
N LEU A 144 -51.09 -6.01 -20.73
CA LEU A 144 -50.35 -5.40 -19.62
C LEU A 144 -49.10 -6.21 -19.26
N SER A 145 -49.19 -7.55 -19.24
CA SER A 145 -48.03 -8.41 -18.99
C SER A 145 -46.97 -8.34 -20.10
N LEU A 146 -47.40 -8.20 -21.35
CA LEU A 146 -46.51 -8.02 -22.51
C LEU A 146 -45.89 -6.62 -22.55
N ALA A 147 -46.62 -5.59 -22.13
CA ALA A 147 -46.08 -4.24 -21.96
C ALA A 147 -45.01 -4.22 -20.87
N ALA A 148 -45.33 -4.69 -19.65
CA ALA A 148 -44.37 -4.75 -18.55
C ALA A 148 -43.10 -5.56 -18.89
N ARG A 149 -43.23 -6.65 -19.65
CA ARG A 149 -42.09 -7.44 -20.14
C ARG A 149 -41.27 -6.74 -21.23
N LEU A 150 -41.90 -5.89 -22.03
CA LEU A 150 -41.20 -5.04 -23.01
C LEU A 150 -40.46 -3.91 -22.29
N ASP A 151 -41.10 -3.27 -21.33
CA ASP A 151 -40.49 -2.24 -20.48
C ASP A 151 -39.27 -2.82 -19.73
N GLU A 152 -39.41 -3.96 -19.06
CA GLU A 152 -38.31 -4.72 -18.43
C GLU A 152 -37.18 -5.03 -19.43
N MET A 153 -37.51 -5.48 -20.64
CA MET A 153 -36.50 -5.74 -21.68
C MET A 153 -35.78 -4.44 -22.12
N THR A 154 -36.46 -3.30 -22.14
CA THR A 154 -35.82 -2.01 -22.45
C THR A 154 -34.95 -1.49 -21.30
N GLU A 155 -35.36 -1.66 -20.04
CA GLU A 155 -34.53 -1.35 -18.87
C GLU A 155 -33.29 -2.24 -18.79
N GLN A 156 -33.43 -3.55 -19.03
CA GLN A 156 -32.30 -4.48 -19.15
C GLN A 156 -31.36 -4.07 -20.29
N SER A 157 -31.90 -3.67 -21.44
CA SER A 157 -31.10 -3.19 -22.59
C SER A 157 -30.35 -1.91 -22.25
N LEU A 158 -31.00 -0.92 -21.63
CA LEU A 158 -30.38 0.33 -21.18
C LEU A 158 -29.29 0.08 -20.14
N SER A 159 -29.53 -0.83 -19.20
CA SER A 159 -28.53 -1.23 -18.20
C SER A 159 -27.33 -1.96 -18.83
N LEU A 160 -27.54 -2.71 -19.92
CA LEU A 160 -26.45 -3.34 -20.68
C LEU A 160 -25.66 -2.33 -21.53
N PHE A 161 -26.31 -1.27 -22.04
CA PHE A 161 -25.61 -0.15 -22.67
C PHE A 161 -24.79 0.67 -21.66
N GLN A 162 -25.37 1.04 -20.51
CA GLN A 162 -24.63 1.71 -19.44
C GLN A 162 -23.39 0.91 -19.00
N LYS A 163 -23.55 -0.40 -18.75
CA LYS A 163 -22.42 -1.30 -18.44
C LYS A 163 -21.42 -1.45 -19.58
N ARG A 164 -21.80 -1.16 -20.83
CA ARG A 164 -20.90 -1.13 -21.98
C ARG A 164 -20.06 0.14 -21.95
N ASP A 165 -20.72 1.28 -21.76
CA ASP A 165 -20.09 2.59 -21.67
C ASP A 165 -19.13 2.65 -20.46
N ASP A 166 -19.56 2.15 -19.29
CA ASP A 166 -18.73 1.98 -18.08
C ASP A 166 -17.47 1.15 -18.35
N LEU A 167 -17.58 0.06 -19.13
CA LEU A 167 -16.46 -0.82 -19.48
C LEU A 167 -15.52 -0.17 -20.48
N ASP A 168 -16.04 0.47 -21.51
CA ASP A 168 -15.25 1.17 -22.53
C ASP A 168 -14.50 2.38 -21.91
N GLU A 169 -15.08 3.08 -20.91
CA GLU A 169 -14.38 4.07 -20.08
C GLU A 169 -13.27 3.43 -19.23
N LEU A 170 -13.55 2.33 -18.53
CA LEU A 170 -12.56 1.60 -17.72
C LEU A 170 -11.40 1.05 -18.55
N GLU A 171 -11.64 0.59 -19.78
CA GLU A 171 -10.58 0.23 -20.73
C GLU A 171 -9.77 1.47 -21.15
N GLY A 172 -10.42 2.62 -21.36
CA GLY A 172 -9.74 3.91 -21.60
C GLY A 172 -8.79 4.31 -20.46
N PHE A 173 -9.24 4.23 -19.21
CA PHE A 173 -8.39 4.48 -18.03
C PHE A 173 -7.24 3.47 -17.92
N GLN A 174 -7.49 2.17 -18.15
CA GLN A 174 -6.44 1.14 -18.15
C GLN A 174 -5.39 1.39 -19.24
N GLN A 175 -5.80 1.79 -20.44
CA GLN A 175 -4.89 2.16 -21.52
C GLN A 175 -4.07 3.41 -21.17
N GLN A 176 -4.67 4.40 -20.50
CA GLN A 176 -3.97 5.60 -20.04
C GLN A 176 -2.92 5.27 -18.97
N GLU A 177 -3.25 4.47 -17.96
CA GLU A 177 -2.29 4.03 -16.93
C GLU A 177 -1.19 3.14 -17.52
N LEU A 178 -1.53 2.23 -18.43
CA LEU A 178 -0.53 1.43 -19.15
C LEU A 178 0.42 2.30 -19.98
N ALA A 179 -0.06 3.40 -20.58
CA ALA A 179 0.77 4.36 -21.28
C ALA A 179 1.69 5.16 -20.32
N LYS A 180 1.18 5.61 -19.16
CA LYS A 180 1.98 6.24 -18.11
C LYS A 180 3.08 5.30 -17.60
N VAL A 181 2.75 4.04 -17.32
CA VAL A 181 3.71 3.01 -16.89
C VAL A 181 4.76 2.73 -17.97
N LYS A 182 4.37 2.60 -19.25
CA LYS A 182 5.31 2.44 -20.38
C LYS A 182 6.28 3.62 -20.49
N HIS A 183 5.79 4.85 -20.41
CA HIS A 183 6.66 6.04 -20.42
C HIS A 183 7.62 6.08 -19.23
N MET A 184 7.12 5.76 -18.02
CA MET A 184 7.95 5.69 -16.81
C MET A 184 9.02 4.60 -16.90
N LEU A 185 8.72 3.43 -17.49
CA LEU A 185 9.69 2.36 -17.70
C LEU A 185 10.75 2.77 -18.72
N LEU A 186 10.36 3.27 -19.90
CA LEU A 186 11.29 3.76 -20.93
C LEU A 186 12.23 4.84 -20.37
N ARG A 187 11.69 5.83 -19.64
CA ARG A 187 12.49 6.89 -19.02
C ARG A 187 13.45 6.37 -17.94
N ARG A 188 13.13 5.25 -17.28
CA ARG A 188 14.06 4.58 -16.34
C ARG A 188 15.10 3.73 -17.05
N GLU A 189 14.75 3.09 -18.16
CA GLU A 189 15.67 2.35 -19.02
C GLU A 189 16.70 3.29 -19.69
N GLU A 190 16.27 4.46 -20.16
CA GLU A 190 17.15 5.54 -20.62
C GLU A 190 18.12 6.00 -19.52
N GLN A 191 17.62 6.23 -18.30
CA GLN A 191 18.43 6.63 -17.15
C GLN A 191 19.43 5.54 -16.73
N LEU A 192 19.05 4.25 -16.80
CA LEU A 192 19.96 3.13 -16.58
C LEU A 192 21.03 3.06 -17.67
N SER A 193 20.66 3.20 -18.95
CA SER A 193 21.61 3.25 -20.07
C SER A 193 22.60 4.42 -19.95
N GLN A 194 22.16 5.58 -19.47
CA GLN A 194 23.03 6.72 -19.15
C GLN A 194 23.99 6.37 -18.00
N ARG A 195 23.50 5.80 -16.90
CA ARG A 195 24.32 5.38 -15.75
C ARG A 195 25.33 4.30 -16.08
N GLU A 196 24.99 3.36 -16.96
CA GLU A 196 25.93 2.37 -17.46
C GLU A 196 27.06 3.00 -18.29
N LYS A 197 26.75 4.01 -19.10
CA LYS A 197 27.76 4.76 -19.87
C LYS A 197 28.66 5.58 -18.94
N GLU A 198 28.10 6.25 -17.94
CA GLU A 198 28.86 6.93 -16.88
C GLU A 198 29.79 5.95 -16.11
N LEU A 199 29.32 4.74 -15.81
CA LEU A 199 30.10 3.70 -15.13
C LEU A 199 31.21 3.11 -16.01
N LYS A 200 30.96 2.91 -17.31
CA LYS A 200 31.97 2.43 -18.27
C LYS A 200 33.09 3.45 -18.44
N LEU A 201 32.76 4.73 -18.66
CA LEU A 201 33.72 5.83 -18.74
C LEU A 201 34.55 5.96 -17.45
N ARG A 202 33.91 5.92 -16.27
CA ARG A 202 34.64 5.92 -14.98
C ARG A 202 35.52 4.69 -14.77
N GLY A 203 35.15 3.54 -15.34
CA GLY A 203 35.98 2.34 -15.36
C GLY A 203 37.24 2.52 -16.22
N GLU A 204 37.12 3.18 -17.37
CA GLU A 204 38.22 3.53 -18.27
C GLU A 204 39.15 4.60 -17.63
N GLU A 205 38.58 5.64 -17.02
CA GLU A 205 39.31 6.64 -16.20
C GLU A 205 40.06 5.97 -15.03
N LEU A 206 39.43 5.05 -14.31
CA LEU A 206 40.05 4.35 -13.19
C LEU A 206 41.14 3.36 -13.65
N ASN A 207 41.00 2.74 -14.82
CA ASN A 207 42.03 1.87 -15.39
C ASN A 207 43.23 2.66 -15.92
N THR A 208 43.02 3.83 -16.54
CA THR A 208 44.13 4.72 -16.94
C THR A 208 44.84 5.30 -15.72
N ALA A 209 44.13 5.69 -14.67
CA ALA A 209 44.71 6.12 -13.39
C ALA A 209 45.50 5.01 -12.68
N ARG A 210 45.09 3.74 -12.80
CA ARG A 210 45.87 2.59 -12.31
C ARG A 210 47.15 2.38 -13.13
N LEU A 211 47.09 2.53 -14.45
CA LEU A 211 48.26 2.37 -15.31
C LEU A 211 49.30 3.46 -15.05
N THR A 212 48.88 4.72 -14.89
CA THR A 212 49.80 5.81 -14.55
C THR A 212 50.32 5.72 -13.11
N LEU A 213 49.54 5.16 -12.18
CA LEU A 213 50.03 4.84 -10.84
C LEU A 213 51.10 3.74 -10.86
N SER A 214 50.93 2.68 -11.66
CA SER A 214 51.99 1.68 -11.88
C SER A 214 53.24 2.35 -12.44
N GLN A 215 53.12 3.08 -13.56
CA GLN A 215 54.24 3.76 -14.22
C GLN A 215 54.95 4.81 -13.34
N THR A 216 54.30 5.34 -12.31
CA THR A 216 54.95 6.24 -11.33
C THR A 216 55.54 5.48 -10.15
N GLN A 217 55.01 4.32 -9.77
CA GLN A 217 55.65 3.39 -8.84
C GLN A 217 56.92 2.78 -9.45
N ASP A 218 56.85 2.32 -10.70
CA ASP A 218 57.98 1.76 -11.46
C ASP A 218 59.14 2.78 -11.51
N LYS A 219 58.85 4.03 -11.88
CA LYS A 219 59.84 5.14 -11.86
C LYS A 219 60.36 5.51 -10.47
N LEU A 220 59.58 5.31 -9.41
CA LEU A 220 60.04 5.52 -8.04
C LEU A 220 60.98 4.40 -7.57
N TYR A 221 60.85 3.18 -8.10
CA TYR A 221 61.85 2.13 -7.92
C TYR A 221 63.12 2.42 -8.73
N GLU A 222 63.01 2.82 -10.01
CA GLU A 222 64.16 3.23 -10.85
C GLU A 222 64.99 4.34 -10.16
N LEU A 223 64.33 5.44 -9.74
CA LEU A 223 64.97 6.52 -8.99
C LEU A 223 65.50 6.10 -7.60
N GLY A 224 64.94 5.04 -7.02
CA GLY A 224 65.43 4.43 -5.78
C GLY A 224 66.76 3.70 -5.99
N GLU A 225 66.85 2.86 -7.02
CA GLU A 225 68.09 2.15 -7.39
C GLU A 225 69.19 3.14 -7.81
N GLU A 226 68.85 4.18 -8.59
CA GLU A 226 69.78 5.27 -8.92
C GLU A 226 70.31 5.99 -7.67
N HIS A 227 69.45 6.22 -6.67
CA HIS A 227 69.86 6.86 -5.42
C HIS A 227 70.74 5.94 -4.55
N GLU A 228 70.44 4.64 -4.46
CA GLU A 228 71.26 3.68 -3.73
C GLU A 228 72.66 3.53 -4.35
N GLU A 229 72.76 3.42 -5.68
CA GLU A 229 74.06 3.35 -6.38
C GLU A 229 74.82 4.69 -6.27
N MET A 230 74.14 5.84 -6.30
CA MET A 230 74.76 7.15 -6.04
C MET A 230 75.30 7.24 -4.60
N CYS A 231 74.56 6.77 -3.60
CA CYS A 231 75.00 6.70 -2.21
C CYS A 231 76.21 5.77 -2.04
N ARG A 232 76.23 4.63 -2.75
CA ARG A 232 77.37 3.70 -2.79
C ARG A 232 78.62 4.33 -3.41
N VAL A 233 78.49 4.99 -4.56
CA VAL A 233 79.60 5.68 -5.22
C VAL A 233 80.14 6.83 -4.35
N ASN A 234 79.25 7.63 -3.74
CA ASN A 234 79.66 8.69 -2.83
C ASN A 234 80.42 8.14 -1.60
N SER A 235 79.98 7.00 -1.06
CA SER A 235 80.68 6.31 0.03
C SER A 235 82.08 5.82 -0.37
N GLN A 236 82.25 5.34 -1.61
CA GLN A 236 83.56 4.95 -2.17
C GLN A 236 84.47 6.16 -2.38
N LEU A 237 83.96 7.25 -2.95
CA LEU A 237 84.70 8.50 -3.13
C LEU A 237 85.13 9.12 -1.78
N GLN A 238 84.29 9.03 -0.76
CA GLN A 238 84.64 9.45 0.59
C GLN A 238 85.76 8.59 1.20
N ALA A 239 85.71 7.26 1.03
CA ALA A 239 86.78 6.37 1.48
C ALA A 239 88.12 6.67 0.77
N GLN A 240 88.11 6.87 -0.55
CA GLN A 240 89.29 7.27 -1.33
C GLN A 240 89.85 8.64 -0.90
N ARG A 241 88.98 9.62 -0.63
CA ARG A 241 89.38 10.92 -0.08
C ARG A 241 90.10 10.76 1.26
N ASP A 242 89.56 9.93 2.15
CA ASP A 242 90.08 9.76 3.51
C ASP A 242 91.39 8.94 3.51
N GLU A 243 91.55 8.00 2.57
CA GLU A 243 92.82 7.32 2.26
C GLU A 243 93.89 8.30 1.74
N LEU A 244 93.58 9.11 0.71
CA LEU A 244 94.49 10.13 0.17
C LEU A 244 94.86 11.20 1.20
N LEU A 245 93.95 11.55 2.12
CA LEU A 245 94.25 12.42 3.26
C LEU A 245 95.23 11.74 4.23
N SER A 246 95.06 10.45 4.51
CA SER A 246 96.01 9.68 5.32
C SER A 246 97.41 9.68 4.69
N GLU A 247 97.52 9.33 3.40
CA GLU A 247 98.78 9.38 2.65
C GLU A 247 99.42 10.76 2.66
N ARG A 248 98.63 11.82 2.48
CA ARG A 248 99.11 13.21 2.58
C ARG A 248 99.70 13.50 3.96
N THR A 249 99.03 13.12 5.06
CA THR A 249 99.60 13.33 6.41
C THR A 249 100.86 12.49 6.65
N GLU A 250 101.04 11.36 5.96
CA GLU A 250 102.29 10.61 5.97
C GLU A 250 103.39 11.32 5.19
N ALA A 251 103.10 11.85 4.00
CA ALA A 251 104.04 12.65 3.23
C ALA A 251 104.49 13.89 4.02
N GLU A 252 103.57 14.62 4.64
CA GLU A 252 103.87 15.77 5.50
C GLU A 252 104.72 15.37 6.72
N ARG A 253 104.40 14.26 7.39
CA ARG A 253 105.24 13.69 8.48
C ARG A 253 106.65 13.32 8.01
N ARG A 254 106.79 12.76 6.81
CA ARG A 254 108.08 12.40 6.20
C ARG A 254 108.89 13.65 5.83
N VAL A 255 108.26 14.70 5.30
CA VAL A 255 108.90 16.01 5.04
C VAL A 255 109.43 16.62 6.33
N VAL A 256 108.62 16.74 7.39
CA VAL A 256 109.05 17.29 8.69
C VAL A 256 110.17 16.45 9.36
N ALA A 257 110.26 15.16 9.05
CA ALA A 257 111.38 14.31 9.48
C ALA A 257 112.67 14.59 8.67
N LEU A 258 112.55 14.84 7.36
CA LEU A 258 113.67 15.21 6.50
C LEU A 258 114.19 16.63 6.80
N GLU A 259 113.30 17.61 7.01
CA GLU A 259 113.66 18.98 7.41
C GLU A 259 114.47 19.01 8.71
N ARG A 260 114.06 18.23 9.73
CA ARG A 260 114.82 18.10 10.98
C ARG A 260 116.20 17.49 10.73
N ARG A 261 116.29 16.46 9.89
CA ARG A 261 117.57 15.85 9.52
C ARG A 261 118.47 16.77 8.68
N GLU A 262 117.88 17.65 7.86
CA GLU A 262 118.61 18.70 7.17
C GLU A 262 119.20 19.70 8.18
N GLN A 263 118.42 20.14 9.18
CA GLN A 263 118.90 21.03 10.24
C GLN A 263 120.03 20.38 11.06
N GLU A 264 119.94 19.09 11.38
CA GLU A 264 121.02 18.31 12.01
C GLU A 264 122.29 18.28 11.15
N LEU A 265 122.16 18.08 9.83
CA LEU A 265 123.29 18.09 8.89
C LEU A 265 123.88 19.50 8.69
N GLN A 266 123.05 20.55 8.64
CA GLN A 266 123.50 21.94 8.60
C GLN A 266 124.31 22.31 9.85
N GLN A 267 123.85 21.89 11.04
CA GLN A 267 124.59 22.06 12.30
C GLN A 267 125.93 21.30 12.27
N LEU A 268 125.95 20.07 11.76
CA LEU A 268 127.20 19.30 11.61
C LEU A 268 128.18 19.97 10.63
N ILE A 269 127.70 20.48 9.50
CA ILE A 269 128.52 21.23 8.52
C ILE A 269 129.06 22.52 9.16
N GLN A 270 128.24 23.25 9.92
CA GLN A 270 128.65 24.44 10.65
C GLN A 270 129.76 24.12 11.67
N GLN A 271 129.61 23.02 12.44
CA GLN A 271 130.61 22.56 13.41
C GLN A 271 131.92 22.16 12.73
N VAL A 272 131.87 21.32 11.69
CA VAL A 272 133.05 20.90 10.92
C VAL A 272 133.75 22.09 10.27
N SER A 273 133.00 23.09 9.78
CA SER A 273 133.58 24.32 9.23
C SER A 273 134.29 25.17 10.29
N GLN A 274 133.73 25.28 11.49
CA GLN A 274 134.39 25.95 12.62
C GLN A 274 135.67 25.21 13.04
N ASP A 275 135.63 23.89 13.13
CA ASP A 275 136.78 23.09 13.56
C ASP A 275 137.88 23.03 12.48
N PHE A 276 137.51 23.04 11.20
CA PHE A 276 138.44 23.27 10.09
C PHE A 276 139.09 24.66 10.18
N GLN A 277 138.32 25.72 10.46
CA GLN A 277 138.89 27.07 10.61
C GLN A 277 139.84 27.17 11.83
N LYS A 278 139.51 26.52 12.95
CA LYS A 278 140.42 26.40 14.11
C LYS A 278 141.70 25.66 13.72
N ALA A 279 141.59 24.54 13.01
CA ALA A 279 142.74 23.77 12.53
C ALA A 279 143.61 24.56 11.54
N GLN A 280 143.01 25.31 10.61
CA GLN A 280 143.72 26.18 9.67
C GLN A 280 144.45 27.32 10.39
N ASN A 281 143.79 27.98 11.36
CA ASN A 281 144.42 29.04 12.15
C ASN A 281 145.60 28.51 12.97
N ASN A 282 145.47 27.30 13.53
CA ASN A 282 146.56 26.63 14.25
C ASN A 282 147.70 26.23 13.30
N ALA A 283 147.40 25.73 12.10
CA ALA A 283 148.40 25.43 11.08
C ALA A 283 149.17 26.69 10.67
N GLN A 284 148.50 27.79 10.38
CA GLN A 284 149.14 29.08 10.08
C GLN A 284 149.99 29.63 11.23
N ALA A 285 149.62 29.36 12.48
CA ALA A 285 150.44 29.73 13.64
C ALA A 285 151.73 28.88 13.72
N LEU A 286 151.63 27.58 13.43
CA LEU A 286 152.79 26.67 13.34
C LEU A 286 153.69 27.00 12.13
N GLU A 287 153.11 27.33 10.97
CA GLU A 287 153.83 27.79 9.78
C GLU A 287 154.64 29.06 10.10
N LYS A 288 154.02 30.09 10.70
CA LYS A 288 154.73 31.32 11.11
C LYS A 288 155.83 31.05 12.14
N SER A 289 155.61 30.12 13.08
CA SER A 289 156.65 29.71 14.03
C SER A 289 157.80 28.98 13.34
N MET A 290 157.51 28.14 12.35
CA MET A 290 158.51 27.47 11.51
C MET A 290 159.29 28.48 10.65
N GLU A 291 158.63 29.44 10.01
CA GLU A 291 159.26 30.53 9.26
C GLU A 291 160.20 31.36 10.13
N GLN A 292 159.76 31.70 11.36
CA GLN A 292 160.60 32.39 12.34
C GLN A 292 161.85 31.56 12.68
N LEU A 293 161.70 30.29 13.05
CA LEU A 293 162.82 29.38 13.34
C LEU A 293 163.75 29.17 12.13
N GLN A 294 163.22 29.10 10.91
CA GLN A 294 164.01 29.06 9.68
C GLN A 294 164.78 30.37 9.45
N SER A 295 164.18 31.52 9.74
CA SER A 295 164.84 32.83 9.63
C SER A 295 165.98 32.98 10.66
N GLU A 296 165.79 32.49 11.89
CA GLU A 296 166.82 32.46 12.93
C GLU A 296 167.94 31.48 12.57
N HIS A 297 167.61 30.28 12.06
CA HIS A 297 168.60 29.33 11.56
C HIS A 297 169.42 29.92 10.41
N ASN A 298 168.78 30.57 9.44
CA ASN A 298 169.47 31.22 8.32
C ASN A 298 170.35 32.39 8.78
N LYS A 299 169.91 33.16 9.78
CA LYS A 299 170.70 34.24 10.41
C LYS A 299 171.93 33.69 11.14
N LEU A 300 171.77 32.61 11.91
CA LEU A 300 172.88 31.91 12.59
C LEU A 300 173.87 31.31 11.58
N LYS A 301 173.36 30.70 10.50
CA LYS A 301 174.17 30.17 9.39
C LYS A 301 174.95 31.27 8.68
N LEU A 302 174.34 32.42 8.43
CA LEU A 302 175.02 33.59 7.85
C LEU A 302 176.10 34.14 8.80
N GLN A 303 175.82 34.22 10.11
CA GLN A 303 176.81 34.63 11.12
C GLN A 303 178.00 33.65 11.18
N HIS A 304 177.74 32.35 11.06
CA HIS A 304 178.78 31.31 11.00
C HIS A 304 179.66 31.45 9.75
N GLU A 305 179.08 31.58 8.56
CA GLU A 305 179.83 31.80 7.32
C GLU A 305 180.59 33.15 7.32
N GLN A 306 180.03 34.22 7.91
CA GLN A 306 180.73 35.48 8.11
C GLN A 306 181.94 35.35 9.06
N HIS A 307 181.84 34.53 10.11
CA HIS A 307 182.98 34.24 10.99
C HIS A 307 184.06 33.42 10.29
N LYS A 308 183.65 32.36 9.58
CA LYS A 308 184.53 31.50 8.76
C LYS A 308 185.29 32.29 7.70
N ASN A 309 184.62 33.17 6.96
CA ASN A 309 185.26 34.02 5.95
C ASN A 309 186.21 35.05 6.58
N LYS A 310 185.90 35.59 7.76
CA LYS A 310 186.85 36.47 8.50
C LYS A 310 188.13 35.73 8.89
N VAL A 311 188.02 34.48 9.36
CA VAL A 311 189.19 33.65 9.68
C VAL A 311 190.03 33.42 8.42
N ALA A 312 189.41 33.00 7.32
CA ALA A 312 190.11 32.77 6.05
C ALA A 312 190.84 34.03 5.52
N VAL A 313 190.22 35.22 5.58
CA VAL A 313 190.90 36.47 5.18
C VAL A 313 192.12 36.77 6.06
N THR A 314 192.05 36.54 7.37
CA THR A 314 193.21 36.70 8.27
C THR A 314 194.29 35.62 8.11
N GLU A 315 193.99 34.56 7.36
CA GLU A 315 194.93 33.51 6.97
C GLU A 315 195.61 33.89 5.63
N GLU A 316 194.85 34.28 4.61
CA GLU A 316 195.39 34.82 3.34
C GLU A 316 196.32 36.04 3.56
N GLU A 317 195.98 36.94 4.49
CA GLU A 317 196.81 38.10 4.81
C GLU A 317 198.17 37.71 5.44
N ARG A 318 198.27 36.55 6.10
CA ARG A 318 199.57 35.99 6.52
C ARG A 318 200.34 35.40 5.33
N GLU A 319 199.65 34.70 4.42
CA GLU A 319 200.30 34.05 3.28
C GLU A 319 200.90 35.06 2.29
N ARG A 320 200.16 36.13 1.94
CA ARG A 320 200.68 37.17 1.04
C ARG A 320 201.96 37.83 1.59
N LEU A 321 202.03 38.04 2.90
CA LEU A 321 203.18 38.65 3.56
C LEU A 321 204.44 37.76 3.56
N LEU A 322 204.27 36.43 3.39
CA LEU A 322 205.38 35.50 3.14
C LEU A 322 205.85 35.54 1.67
N ALA A 323 204.93 35.72 0.71
CA ALA A 323 205.27 35.76 -0.72
C ALA A 323 206.10 37.00 -1.10
N ASP A 324 205.75 38.19 -0.59
CA ASP A 324 206.49 39.45 -0.83
C ASP A 324 207.96 39.39 -0.37
N LEU A 325 208.26 38.53 0.62
CA LEU A 325 209.62 38.30 1.11
C LEU A 325 210.42 37.36 0.19
N GLN A 326 209.75 36.48 -0.56
CA GLN A 326 210.39 35.54 -1.50
C GLN A 326 210.72 36.21 -2.84
N GLU A 327 209.83 37.04 -3.40
CA GLU A 327 210.07 37.68 -4.71
C GLU A 327 211.28 38.64 -4.68
N LYS A 328 211.52 39.31 -3.55
CA LYS A 328 212.72 40.14 -3.34
C LYS A 328 214.03 39.37 -3.40
N ALA A 329 214.05 38.07 -3.08
CA ALA A 329 215.23 37.24 -3.28
C ALA A 329 215.40 36.90 -4.78
N ALA A 330 214.35 36.38 -5.42
CA ALA A 330 214.39 35.88 -6.79
C ALA A 330 214.59 36.96 -7.87
N SER A 331 214.41 38.25 -7.54
CA SER A 331 214.64 39.38 -8.46
C SER A 331 216.11 39.84 -8.52
N LEU A 332 216.92 39.52 -7.52
CA LEU A 332 218.36 39.83 -7.52
C LEU A 332 219.15 38.91 -8.46
N GLU A 333 218.70 37.67 -8.63
CA GLU A 333 219.41 36.63 -9.39
C GLU A 333 219.34 36.81 -10.92
N ARG A 334 218.29 37.45 -11.44
CA ARG A 334 217.90 37.38 -12.86
C ARG A 334 218.40 38.52 -13.77
N ARG A 335 219.44 39.26 -13.37
CA ARG A 335 219.95 40.46 -14.10
C ARG A 335 221.14 40.21 -15.04
N LEU A 336 221.42 38.97 -15.49
CA LEU A 336 222.78 38.58 -15.92
C LEU A 336 223.05 38.26 -17.42
N GLU A 337 222.11 37.79 -18.26
CA GLU A 337 222.43 37.19 -19.61
C GLU A 337 221.49 37.63 -20.79
N ALA A 338 221.80 37.32 -22.08
CA ALA A 338 221.39 38.11 -23.29
C ALA A 338 220.94 37.35 -24.61
N ASN A 339 221.07 37.96 -25.82
CA ASN A 339 220.22 37.80 -27.06
C ASN A 339 220.89 37.25 -28.37
N LEU A 340 220.10 36.83 -29.41
CA LEU A 340 220.26 36.91 -30.92
C LEU A 340 219.35 35.84 -31.66
N SER A 341 219.12 35.71 -33.00
CA SER A 341 219.61 36.32 -34.27
C SER A 341 218.52 36.59 -35.38
N GLN A 342 218.61 36.09 -36.65
CA GLN A 342 217.73 36.42 -37.82
C GLN A 342 217.83 35.45 -39.05
N ASP A 343 217.03 34.37 -39.15
CA ASP A 343 216.94 33.49 -40.38
C ASP A 343 215.49 33.15 -40.81
N GLU A 344 214.49 33.81 -40.20
CA GLU A 344 213.12 33.27 -40.14
C GLU A 344 212.21 33.70 -41.32
N HIS A 345 212.47 34.88 -41.92
CA HIS A 345 211.52 35.56 -42.81
C HIS A 345 211.21 34.84 -44.14
N LEU A 346 212.15 34.07 -44.71
CA LEU A 346 211.87 33.32 -45.94
C LEU A 346 210.88 32.17 -45.73
N GLN A 347 210.66 31.75 -44.47
CA GLN A 347 209.72 30.68 -44.13
C GLN A 347 208.27 31.19 -44.05
N GLU A 348 208.02 32.50 -44.04
CA GLU A 348 206.69 33.07 -43.82
C GLU A 348 205.84 33.08 -45.11
N LEU A 349 206.42 33.47 -46.25
CA LEU A 349 205.71 33.58 -47.54
C LEU A 349 205.09 32.25 -48.04
N PHE A 350 205.71 31.11 -47.73
CA PHE A 350 205.14 29.79 -48.06
C PHE A 350 203.95 29.39 -47.16
N LYS A 351 203.90 29.89 -45.92
CA LYS A 351 202.75 29.69 -45.00
C LYS A 351 201.54 30.47 -45.49
N GLU A 352 201.74 31.71 -45.95
CA GLU A 352 200.65 32.59 -46.39
C GLU A 352 199.85 32.02 -47.57
N LYS A 353 200.52 31.53 -48.63
CA LYS A 353 199.85 30.89 -49.78
C LYS A 353 198.95 29.73 -49.35
N SER A 354 199.43 28.90 -48.43
CA SER A 354 198.68 27.74 -47.93
C SER A 354 197.41 28.18 -47.17
N SER A 355 197.50 29.25 -46.37
CA SER A 355 196.37 29.79 -45.61
C SER A 355 195.24 30.33 -46.50
N LEU A 356 195.56 30.92 -47.65
CA LEU A 356 194.55 31.45 -48.58
C LEU A 356 193.81 30.33 -49.32
N GLN A 357 194.46 29.20 -49.57
CA GLN A 357 193.84 28.06 -50.23
C GLN A 357 192.88 27.32 -49.27
N GLN A 358 193.25 27.19 -47.99
CA GLN A 358 192.39 26.66 -46.93
C GLN A 358 191.07 27.45 -46.79
N ARG A 359 191.15 28.79 -46.72
CA ARG A 359 189.97 29.68 -46.57
C ARG A 359 188.93 29.53 -47.69
N LEU A 360 189.35 29.15 -48.90
CA LEU A 360 188.44 28.93 -50.03
C LEU A 360 187.63 27.64 -49.88
N GLU A 361 188.24 26.60 -49.30
CA GLU A 361 187.56 25.33 -48.99
C GLU A 361 186.63 25.49 -47.77
N GLU A 362 187.04 26.25 -46.76
CA GLU A 362 186.22 26.58 -45.58
C GLU A 362 184.93 27.32 -45.97
N ALA A 363 185.04 28.41 -46.75
CA ALA A 363 183.89 29.17 -47.24
C ALA A 363 182.93 28.36 -48.14
N ARG A 364 183.41 27.27 -48.77
CA ARG A 364 182.56 26.32 -49.51
C ARG A 364 181.81 25.37 -48.58
N GLY A 365 182.42 24.98 -47.46
CA GLY A 365 181.79 24.19 -46.41
C GLY A 365 180.64 24.95 -45.74
N GLU A 366 180.92 26.16 -45.25
CA GLU A 366 179.95 27.05 -44.59
C GLU A 366 178.69 27.27 -45.44
N LEU A 367 178.86 27.57 -46.73
CA LEU A 367 177.75 27.84 -47.66
C LEU A 367 176.92 26.58 -47.95
N LEU A 368 177.53 25.39 -47.91
CA LEU A 368 176.83 24.12 -48.04
C LEU A 368 176.06 23.77 -46.75
N GLU A 369 176.64 24.05 -45.58
CA GLU A 369 176.00 23.88 -44.27
C GLU A 369 174.77 24.79 -44.11
N GLU A 370 174.90 26.08 -44.42
CA GLU A 370 173.77 27.03 -44.47
C GLU A 370 172.66 26.52 -45.40
N ARG A 371 173.00 26.05 -46.61
CA ARG A 371 172.01 25.47 -47.52
C ARG A 371 171.28 24.26 -46.92
N THR A 372 171.98 23.39 -46.18
CA THR A 372 171.32 22.27 -45.48
C THR A 372 170.44 22.74 -44.33
N ASN A 373 170.91 23.70 -43.52
CA ASN A 373 170.14 24.28 -42.41
C ASN A 373 168.85 24.92 -42.93
N HIS A 374 168.95 25.77 -43.96
CA HIS A 374 167.80 26.41 -44.61
C HIS A 374 166.80 25.38 -45.17
N THR A 375 167.29 24.26 -45.73
CA THR A 375 166.43 23.16 -46.21
C THR A 375 165.66 22.51 -45.04
N THR A 376 166.32 22.22 -43.91
CA THR A 376 165.64 21.63 -42.74
C THR A 376 164.60 22.57 -42.13
N VAL A 377 164.87 23.88 -42.10
CA VAL A 377 163.92 24.90 -41.63
C VAL A 377 162.68 24.93 -42.53
N ILE A 378 162.86 24.96 -43.86
CA ILE A 378 161.75 24.90 -44.83
C ILE A 378 160.89 23.65 -44.60
N SER A 379 161.49 22.44 -44.55
CA SER A 379 160.73 21.21 -44.31
C SER A 379 160.01 21.18 -42.96
N SER A 380 160.56 21.83 -41.92
CA SER A 380 159.90 21.96 -40.61
C SER A 380 158.65 22.85 -40.68
N LEU A 381 158.73 23.95 -41.45
CA LEU A 381 157.63 24.89 -41.67
C LEU A 381 156.54 24.28 -42.55
N GLU A 382 156.91 23.56 -43.62
CA GLU A 382 155.99 22.79 -44.46
C GLU A 382 155.23 21.76 -43.61
N ALA A 383 155.93 20.99 -42.76
CA ALA A 383 155.31 20.04 -41.84
C ALA A 383 154.44 20.72 -40.76
N GLN A 384 154.71 21.97 -40.39
CA GLN A 384 153.86 22.75 -39.49
C GLN A 384 152.59 23.25 -40.20
N ILE A 385 152.72 23.77 -41.41
CA ILE A 385 151.61 24.22 -42.27
C ILE A 385 150.66 23.04 -42.56
N SER A 386 151.20 21.87 -42.88
CA SER A 386 150.40 20.65 -43.09
C SER A 386 149.60 20.25 -41.84
N ARG A 387 150.22 20.31 -40.64
CA ARG A 387 149.54 20.03 -39.37
C ARG A 387 148.48 21.08 -39.04
N GLN A 388 148.76 22.36 -39.24
CA GLN A 388 147.76 23.43 -39.06
C GLN A 388 146.58 23.27 -40.04
N LYS A 389 146.84 22.90 -41.28
CA LYS A 389 145.80 22.64 -42.29
C LYS A 389 144.89 21.47 -41.91
N ALA A 390 145.45 20.39 -41.35
CA ALA A 390 144.67 19.27 -40.81
C ALA A 390 143.81 19.69 -39.61
N ASN A 391 144.39 20.39 -38.62
CA ASN A 391 143.64 20.91 -37.48
C ASN A 391 142.49 21.85 -37.91
N ILE A 392 142.68 22.64 -38.97
CA ILE A 392 141.63 23.50 -39.53
C ILE A 392 140.49 22.66 -40.14
N THR A 393 140.79 21.58 -40.88
CA THR A 393 139.73 20.69 -41.41
C THR A 393 138.98 19.95 -40.31
N ASP A 394 139.66 19.55 -39.24
CA ASP A 394 139.04 18.84 -38.11
C ASP A 394 138.15 19.78 -37.27
N LEU A 395 138.55 21.04 -37.10
CA LEU A 395 137.69 22.06 -36.50
C LEU A 395 136.48 22.39 -37.40
N GLN A 396 136.65 22.42 -38.73
CA GLN A 396 135.54 22.65 -39.66
C GLN A 396 134.52 21.50 -39.67
N THR A 397 134.92 20.24 -39.53
CA THR A 397 133.99 19.11 -39.40
C THR A 397 133.31 19.10 -38.03
N LEU A 398 134.03 19.41 -36.95
CA LEU A 398 133.46 19.52 -35.61
C LEU A 398 132.42 20.65 -35.49
N VAL A 399 132.66 21.80 -36.12
CA VAL A 399 131.67 22.90 -36.18
C VAL A 399 130.42 22.45 -36.93
N LYS A 400 130.56 21.85 -38.13
CA LYS A 400 129.41 21.31 -38.88
C LYS A 400 128.60 20.31 -38.06
N HIS A 401 129.23 19.35 -37.39
CA HIS A 401 128.52 18.40 -36.54
C HIS A 401 127.79 19.06 -35.35
N LYS A 402 128.32 20.16 -34.80
CA LYS A 402 127.60 20.95 -33.79
C LYS A 402 126.43 21.72 -34.39
N ASP A 403 126.58 22.31 -35.57
CA ASP A 403 125.52 23.05 -36.26
C ASP A 403 124.39 22.12 -36.70
N ASP A 404 124.71 20.95 -37.28
CA ASP A 404 123.77 19.89 -37.65
C ASP A 404 123.03 19.35 -36.42
N SER A 405 123.74 19.10 -35.31
CA SER A 405 123.10 18.69 -34.05
C SER A 405 122.19 19.78 -33.48
N SER A 406 122.63 21.04 -33.51
CA SER A 406 121.84 22.21 -33.07
C SER A 406 120.60 22.44 -33.94
N LYS A 407 120.69 22.14 -35.23
CA LYS A 407 119.58 22.15 -36.18
C LYS A 407 118.59 21.02 -35.88
N ALA A 408 119.07 19.79 -35.70
CA ALA A 408 118.23 18.65 -35.34
C ALA A 408 117.55 18.76 -33.96
N TYR A 409 118.17 19.46 -32.99
CA TYR A 409 117.50 19.80 -31.73
C TYR A 409 116.39 20.82 -31.94
N ARG A 410 116.62 21.89 -32.72
CA ARG A 410 115.58 22.89 -33.04
C ARG A 410 114.42 22.28 -33.82
N GLU A 411 114.69 21.51 -34.86
CA GLU A 411 113.66 20.82 -35.64
C GLU A 411 112.78 19.89 -34.77
N ARG A 412 113.34 19.30 -33.70
CA ARG A 412 112.56 18.55 -32.72
C ARG A 412 111.73 19.43 -31.78
N THR A 413 112.29 20.53 -31.26
CA THR A 413 111.52 21.44 -30.40
C THR A 413 110.41 22.14 -31.18
N ASP A 414 110.66 22.54 -32.42
CA ASP A 414 109.70 23.22 -33.28
C ASP A 414 108.56 22.27 -33.68
N ALA A 415 108.86 20.99 -33.94
CA ALA A 415 107.85 19.96 -34.14
C ALA A 415 107.02 19.66 -32.87
N GLN A 416 107.65 19.67 -31.68
CA GLN A 416 106.94 19.51 -30.41
C GLN A 416 106.05 20.72 -30.08
N ILE A 417 106.51 21.94 -30.38
CA ILE A 417 105.71 23.16 -30.25
C ILE A 417 104.49 23.07 -31.18
N SER A 418 104.68 22.70 -32.45
CA SER A 418 103.59 22.60 -33.42
C SER A 418 102.55 21.50 -33.06
N ASP A 419 102.98 20.37 -32.51
CA ASP A 419 102.09 19.33 -31.96
C ASP A 419 101.29 19.84 -30.75
N LEU A 420 101.91 20.60 -29.84
CA LEU A 420 101.22 21.23 -28.71
C LEU A 420 100.26 22.34 -29.15
N GLU A 421 100.64 23.16 -30.13
CA GLU A 421 99.79 24.20 -30.73
C GLU A 421 98.57 23.59 -31.43
N GLN A 422 98.74 22.51 -32.20
CA GLN A 422 97.64 21.78 -32.83
C GLN A 422 96.68 21.21 -31.78
N ARG A 423 97.19 20.53 -30.74
CA ARG A 423 96.35 19.99 -29.64
C ARG A 423 95.60 21.10 -28.90
N LEU A 424 96.22 22.27 -28.70
CA LEU A 424 95.56 23.43 -28.11
C LEU A 424 94.47 24.00 -29.02
N ALA A 425 94.68 24.02 -30.34
CA ALA A 425 93.66 24.40 -31.32
C ALA A 425 92.48 23.41 -31.30
N ASP A 426 92.75 22.10 -31.37
CA ASP A 426 91.76 21.02 -31.33
C ASP A 426 90.92 21.08 -30.03
N CYS A 427 91.58 21.25 -28.87
CA CYS A 427 90.89 21.45 -27.60
C CYS A 427 90.07 22.75 -27.56
N THR A 428 90.51 23.81 -28.23
CA THR A 428 89.78 25.08 -28.32
C THR A 428 88.54 24.96 -29.21
N GLU A 429 88.60 24.19 -30.30
CA GLU A 429 87.42 23.90 -31.12
C GLU A 429 86.44 22.97 -30.40
N MET A 430 86.95 21.94 -29.70
CA MET A 430 86.12 21.07 -28.86
C MET A 430 85.41 21.86 -27.75
N MET A 431 86.09 22.79 -27.09
CA MET A 431 85.46 23.68 -26.10
C MET A 431 84.37 24.57 -26.71
N LYS A 432 84.60 25.16 -27.91
CA LYS A 432 83.56 25.93 -28.62
C LYS A 432 82.36 25.06 -29.00
N SER A 433 82.61 23.83 -29.46
CA SER A 433 81.56 22.86 -29.80
C SER A 433 80.69 22.53 -28.59
N LEU A 434 81.31 22.23 -27.45
CA LEU A 434 80.60 21.94 -26.19
C LEU A 434 79.87 23.17 -25.64
N GLN A 435 80.43 24.38 -25.78
CA GLN A 435 79.74 25.62 -25.42
C GLN A 435 78.50 25.85 -26.30
N GLN A 436 78.59 25.63 -27.62
CA GLN A 436 77.44 25.75 -28.51
C GLN A 436 76.36 24.71 -28.17
N GLN A 437 76.74 23.44 -27.95
CA GLN A 437 75.80 22.39 -27.53
C GLN A 437 75.13 22.72 -26.18
N HIS A 438 75.86 23.31 -25.24
CA HIS A 438 75.28 23.77 -23.97
C HIS A 438 74.27 24.90 -24.18
N GLU A 439 74.57 25.90 -25.02
CA GLU A 439 73.66 27.02 -25.28
C GLU A 439 72.43 26.58 -26.11
N ASP A 440 72.60 25.66 -27.06
CA ASP A 440 71.50 25.02 -27.80
C ASP A 440 70.60 24.19 -26.87
N SER A 441 71.20 23.39 -25.97
CA SER A 441 70.47 22.60 -24.96
C SER A 441 69.73 23.48 -23.97
N LYS A 442 70.36 24.57 -23.52
CA LYS A 442 69.75 25.59 -22.65
C LYS A 442 68.57 26.28 -23.32
N THR A 443 68.72 26.78 -24.56
CA THR A 443 67.58 27.42 -25.26
C THR A 443 66.48 26.42 -25.63
N HIS A 444 66.78 25.13 -25.76
CA HIS A 444 65.75 24.09 -25.87
C HIS A 444 65.01 23.89 -24.53
N ALA A 445 65.73 23.83 -23.40
CA ALA A 445 65.14 23.74 -22.08
C ALA A 445 64.27 24.96 -21.73
N GLU A 446 64.72 26.17 -22.08
CA GLU A 446 63.96 27.43 -21.91
C GLU A 446 62.66 27.42 -22.73
N LYS A 447 62.69 26.94 -23.99
CA LYS A 447 61.47 26.76 -24.82
C LYS A 447 60.52 25.75 -24.20
N LEU A 448 61.02 24.58 -23.80
CA LEU A 448 60.20 23.55 -23.16
C LEU A 448 59.57 24.09 -21.87
N GLN A 449 60.31 24.86 -21.07
CA GLN A 449 59.83 25.47 -19.83
C GLN A 449 58.75 26.54 -20.08
N ALA A 450 58.80 27.24 -21.23
CA ALA A 450 57.73 28.13 -21.67
C ALA A 450 56.48 27.35 -22.10
N GLU A 451 56.62 26.30 -22.93
CA GLU A 451 55.51 25.42 -23.35
C GLU A 451 54.81 24.76 -22.15
N TRP A 452 55.58 24.28 -21.15
CA TRP A 452 55.05 23.77 -19.89
C TRP A 452 54.35 24.85 -19.04
N ALA A 453 54.76 26.12 -19.13
CA ALA A 453 54.11 27.23 -18.44
C ALA A 453 52.79 27.62 -19.11
N GLU A 454 52.74 27.63 -20.44
CA GLU A 454 51.53 27.90 -21.23
C GLU A 454 50.48 26.82 -21.03
N GLU A 455 50.84 25.52 -21.12
CA GLU A 455 49.87 24.43 -20.88
C GLU A 455 49.40 24.40 -19.43
N ARG A 456 50.27 24.71 -18.46
CA ARG A 456 49.87 24.87 -17.05
C ARG A 456 48.84 26.00 -16.89
N GLU A 457 49.04 27.14 -17.55
CA GLU A 457 48.05 28.23 -17.50
C GLU A 457 46.75 27.82 -18.19
N ARG A 458 46.82 27.17 -19.37
CA ARG A 458 45.65 26.67 -20.11
C ARG A 458 44.81 25.70 -19.27
N LEU A 459 45.46 24.76 -18.59
CA LEU A 459 44.82 23.84 -17.65
C LEU A 459 44.24 24.58 -16.43
N GLN A 460 44.93 25.59 -15.90
CA GLN A 460 44.43 26.39 -14.78
C GLN A 460 43.20 27.24 -15.17
N GLN A 461 43.15 27.77 -16.40
CA GLN A 461 41.97 28.42 -16.98
C GLN A 461 40.83 27.42 -17.23
N GLN A 462 41.13 26.18 -17.64
CA GLN A 462 40.13 25.11 -17.77
C GLN A 462 39.55 24.70 -16.41
N VAL A 463 40.38 24.60 -15.37
CA VAL A 463 39.93 24.32 -13.99
C VAL A 463 39.09 25.47 -13.42
N SER A 464 39.49 26.73 -13.62
CA SER A 464 38.73 27.89 -13.12
C SER A 464 37.36 28.01 -13.78
N THR A 465 37.27 27.84 -15.11
CA THR A 465 35.99 27.88 -15.83
C THR A 465 35.07 26.71 -15.49
N GLN A 466 35.59 25.49 -15.29
CA GLN A 466 34.78 24.36 -14.80
C GLN A 466 34.32 24.57 -13.35
N ARG A 467 35.16 25.14 -12.48
CA ARG A 467 34.78 25.52 -11.10
C ARG A 467 33.67 26.58 -11.10
N GLN A 468 33.76 27.60 -11.96
CA GLN A 468 32.71 28.61 -12.10
C GLN A 468 31.39 27.97 -12.57
N ARG A 469 31.40 27.12 -13.62
CA ARG A 469 30.21 26.37 -14.06
C ARG A 469 29.64 25.47 -12.95
N GLY A 470 30.47 24.96 -12.05
CA GLY A 470 30.04 24.24 -10.85
C GLY A 470 29.25 25.14 -9.91
N LEU A 471 29.82 26.30 -9.55
CA LEU A 471 29.18 27.30 -8.68
C LEU A 471 27.87 27.87 -9.27
N GLU A 472 27.84 28.12 -10.57
CA GLU A 472 26.62 28.55 -11.28
C GLU A 472 25.52 27.48 -11.26
N LYS A 473 25.88 26.20 -11.27
CA LYS A 473 24.92 25.08 -11.14
C LYS A 473 24.41 24.93 -9.71
N THR A 474 25.28 25.04 -8.70
CA THR A 474 24.83 24.96 -7.30
C THR A 474 23.93 26.15 -6.95
N ALA A 475 24.27 27.36 -7.38
CA ALA A 475 23.44 28.55 -7.15
C ALA A 475 22.03 28.42 -7.77
N ARG A 476 21.91 27.86 -8.99
CA ARG A 476 20.60 27.59 -9.63
C ARG A 476 19.81 26.53 -8.87
N LEU A 477 20.44 25.44 -8.45
CA LEU A 477 19.78 24.39 -7.65
C LEU A 477 19.36 24.90 -6.26
N GLU A 478 20.13 25.80 -5.65
CA GLU A 478 19.77 26.48 -4.40
C GLU A 478 18.57 27.42 -4.60
N GLU A 479 18.52 28.17 -5.71
CA GLU A 479 17.39 29.01 -6.07
C GLU A 479 16.12 28.20 -6.38
N GLU A 480 16.23 27.10 -7.13
CA GLU A 480 15.15 26.14 -7.39
C GLU A 480 14.63 25.49 -6.08
N LEU A 481 15.53 25.08 -5.19
CA LEU A 481 15.14 24.53 -3.87
C LEU A 481 14.44 25.59 -3.01
N LEU A 482 14.89 26.85 -3.04
CA LEU A 482 14.21 27.95 -2.35
C LEU A 482 12.87 28.30 -3.00
N ALA A 483 12.70 28.13 -4.31
CA ALA A 483 11.41 28.29 -4.99
C ALA A 483 10.42 27.21 -4.53
N LEU A 484 10.80 25.94 -4.66
CA LEU A 484 10.02 24.78 -4.20
C LEU A 484 9.69 24.86 -2.69
N GLN A 485 10.61 25.39 -1.86
CA GLN A 485 10.36 25.59 -0.43
C GLN A 485 9.38 26.75 -0.16
N ARG A 486 9.27 27.76 -1.02
CA ARG A 486 8.22 28.79 -0.94
C ARG A 486 6.88 28.24 -1.39
N GLU A 487 6.84 27.53 -2.52
CA GLU A 487 5.63 26.89 -3.05
C GLU A 487 5.02 25.93 -2.02
N ARG A 488 5.83 25.00 -1.49
CA ARG A 488 5.39 24.06 -0.44
C ARG A 488 4.93 24.76 0.85
N LYS A 489 5.45 25.94 1.18
CA LYS A 489 4.95 26.75 2.31
C LYS A 489 3.58 27.37 1.98
N THR A 490 3.38 27.88 0.77
CA THR A 490 2.09 28.42 0.34
C THR A 490 1.01 27.35 0.21
N GLU A 491 1.35 26.16 -0.30
CA GLU A 491 0.47 24.99 -0.29
C GLU A 491 0.12 24.58 1.15
N ALA A 492 1.10 24.53 2.06
CA ALA A 492 0.85 24.18 3.46
C ALA A 492 -0.08 25.18 4.16
N SER A 493 0.08 26.49 3.92
CA SER A 493 -0.88 27.49 4.44
C SER A 493 -2.26 27.33 3.81
N GLN A 494 -2.37 27.13 2.49
CA GLN A 494 -3.66 26.90 1.83
C GLN A 494 -4.36 25.64 2.37
N HIS A 495 -3.64 24.55 2.61
CA HIS A 495 -4.20 23.35 3.24
C HIS A 495 -4.63 23.60 4.69
N GLN A 496 -3.89 24.42 5.45
CA GLN A 496 -4.27 24.80 6.82
C GLN A 496 -5.51 25.70 6.85
N ASP A 497 -5.62 26.67 5.94
CA ASP A 497 -6.78 27.56 5.80
C ASP A 497 -8.02 26.77 5.34
N ASN A 498 -7.88 25.89 4.34
CA ASN A 498 -8.95 24.98 3.90
C ASN A 498 -9.40 24.02 5.02
N LEU A 499 -8.47 23.52 5.85
CA LEU A 499 -8.80 22.68 6.99
C LEU A 499 -9.55 23.48 8.08
N ALA A 500 -9.18 24.74 8.31
CA ALA A 500 -9.89 25.64 9.22
C ALA A 500 -11.30 25.95 8.69
N GLU A 501 -11.48 26.18 7.39
CA GLU A 501 -12.80 26.39 6.79
C GLU A 501 -13.67 25.12 6.88
N LEU A 502 -13.12 23.94 6.57
CA LEU A 502 -13.81 22.66 6.72
C LEU A 502 -14.22 22.39 8.18
N THR A 503 -13.34 22.70 9.13
CA THR A 503 -13.63 22.57 10.58
C THR A 503 -14.76 23.53 10.99
N SER A 504 -14.73 24.78 10.49
CA SER A 504 -15.79 25.78 10.71
C SER A 504 -17.14 25.31 10.13
N ARG A 505 -17.16 24.85 8.87
CA ARG A 505 -18.34 24.24 8.23
C ARG A 505 -18.85 23.03 9.02
N GLN A 506 -17.96 22.20 9.57
CA GLN A 506 -18.33 21.07 10.42
C GLN A 506 -18.96 21.54 11.74
N THR A 507 -18.42 22.56 12.41
CA THR A 507 -19.04 23.11 13.62
C THR A 507 -20.44 23.67 13.35
N VAL A 508 -20.61 24.44 12.28
CA VAL A 508 -21.93 24.96 11.86
C VAL A 508 -22.89 23.82 11.51
N SER A 509 -22.41 22.76 10.83
CA SER A 509 -23.23 21.57 10.53
C SER A 509 -23.68 20.82 11.79
N VAL A 510 -22.81 20.73 12.82
CA VAL A 510 -23.14 20.14 14.12
C VAL A 510 -24.13 21.02 14.91
N GLU A 511 -24.04 22.34 14.82
CA GLU A 511 -25.01 23.27 15.42
C GLU A 511 -26.39 23.19 14.73
N ILE A 512 -26.41 23.14 13.40
CA ILE A 512 -27.65 22.87 12.63
C ILE A 512 -28.25 21.52 13.02
N ALA A 513 -27.44 20.47 13.16
CA ALA A 513 -27.92 19.15 13.59
C ALA A 513 -28.54 19.19 14.99
N LYS A 514 -27.91 19.89 15.96
CA LYS A 514 -28.47 20.10 17.31
C LYS A 514 -29.80 20.86 17.25
N ALA A 515 -29.89 21.96 16.50
CA ALA A 515 -31.14 22.71 16.34
C ALA A 515 -32.27 21.90 15.68
N LEU A 516 -31.93 21.03 14.73
CA LEU A 516 -32.87 20.07 14.14
C LEU A 516 -33.31 18.99 15.15
N GLU A 517 -32.44 18.55 16.05
CA GLU A 517 -32.80 17.61 17.12
C GLU A 517 -33.63 18.26 18.24
N GLU A 518 -33.36 19.52 18.58
CA GLU A 518 -34.15 20.32 19.53
C GLU A 518 -35.55 20.62 18.99
N THR A 519 -35.67 21.08 17.74
CA THR A 519 -36.97 21.29 17.08
C THR A 519 -37.71 19.96 16.83
N ARG A 520 -36.99 18.84 16.67
CA ARG A 520 -37.59 17.49 16.69
C ARG A 520 -38.16 17.14 18.07
N LYS A 521 -37.41 17.36 19.16
CA LYS A 521 -37.89 17.11 20.54
C LYS A 521 -39.12 17.97 20.86
N GLN A 522 -39.10 19.26 20.51
CA GLN A 522 -40.27 20.14 20.63
C GLN A 522 -41.47 19.62 19.83
N ARG A 523 -41.26 19.09 18.61
CA ARG A 523 -42.33 18.46 17.83
C ARG A 523 -42.85 17.18 18.49
N GLU A 524 -41.98 16.35 19.04
CA GLU A 524 -42.37 15.11 19.74
C GLU A 524 -43.11 15.40 21.06
N GLU A 525 -42.73 16.44 21.79
CA GLU A 525 -43.44 16.96 22.96
C GLU A 525 -44.83 17.53 22.59
N LEU A 526 -44.91 18.34 21.53
CA LEU A 526 -46.19 18.85 21.02
C LEU A 526 -47.08 17.71 20.50
N GLN A 527 -46.52 16.72 19.82
CA GLN A 527 -47.24 15.52 19.37
C GLN A 527 -47.78 14.73 20.57
N GLN A 528 -47.00 14.61 21.66
CA GLN A 528 -47.48 14.02 22.91
C GLN A 528 -48.61 14.86 23.54
N GLN A 529 -48.50 16.19 23.57
CA GLN A 529 -49.56 17.07 24.06
C GLN A 529 -50.85 16.90 23.22
N VAL A 530 -50.75 16.91 21.89
CA VAL A 530 -51.87 16.63 20.98
C VAL A 530 -52.48 15.26 21.28
N SER A 531 -51.68 14.19 21.38
CA SER A 531 -52.20 12.85 21.69
C SER A 531 -52.93 12.77 23.05
N LYS A 532 -52.45 13.51 24.06
CA LYS A 532 -53.12 13.62 25.38
C LYS A 532 -54.43 14.39 25.28
N MET A 533 -54.46 15.46 24.48
CA MET A 533 -55.69 16.23 24.21
C MET A 533 -56.70 15.37 23.44
N THR A 534 -56.30 14.66 22.37
CA THR A 534 -57.16 13.72 21.63
C THR A 534 -57.71 12.63 22.54
N ALA A 535 -56.86 11.95 23.33
CA ALA A 535 -57.32 10.94 24.28
C ALA A 535 -58.17 11.49 25.44
N SER A 536 -58.17 12.81 25.67
CA SER A 536 -59.11 13.48 26.60
C SER A 536 -60.43 13.86 25.91
N LEU A 537 -60.38 14.23 24.64
CA LEU A 537 -61.54 14.50 23.79
C LEU A 537 -62.34 13.21 23.57
N GLU A 538 -61.69 12.12 23.16
CA GLU A 538 -62.30 10.79 23.02
C GLU A 538 -63.00 10.36 24.32
N LYS A 539 -62.42 10.64 25.49
CA LYS A 539 -63.05 10.33 26.79
C LYS A 539 -64.28 11.20 27.05
N ALA A 540 -64.22 12.49 26.70
CA ALA A 540 -65.37 13.38 26.81
C ALA A 540 -66.49 12.99 25.83
N GLU A 541 -66.16 12.61 24.60
CA GLU A 541 -67.10 12.12 23.59
C GLU A 541 -67.76 10.80 24.03
N ASN A 542 -66.98 9.82 24.51
CA ASN A 542 -67.53 8.59 25.07
C ASN A 542 -68.43 8.83 26.30
N GLU A 543 -68.07 9.77 27.18
CA GLU A 543 -68.89 10.13 28.33
C GLU A 543 -70.18 10.86 27.91
N VAL A 544 -70.12 11.72 26.87
CA VAL A 544 -71.30 12.33 26.25
C VAL A 544 -72.21 11.26 25.63
N SER A 545 -71.68 10.32 24.86
CA SER A 545 -72.47 9.21 24.31
C SER A 545 -73.10 8.35 25.41
N ARG A 546 -72.37 8.09 26.50
CA ARG A 546 -72.89 7.38 27.68
C ARG A 546 -74.01 8.18 28.35
N LEU A 547 -73.89 9.50 28.48
CA LEU A 547 -74.93 10.35 29.05
C LEU A 547 -76.16 10.44 28.14
N SER A 548 -76.00 10.51 26.82
CA SER A 548 -77.11 10.45 25.85
C SER A 548 -77.88 9.14 25.96
N GLN A 549 -77.21 7.99 25.98
CA GLN A 549 -77.88 6.68 26.14
C GLN A 549 -78.62 6.55 27.47
N ASN A 550 -78.08 7.11 28.56
CA ASN A 550 -78.79 7.17 29.85
C ASN A 550 -79.99 8.12 29.80
N LEU A 551 -79.96 9.17 28.97
CA LEU A 551 -81.07 10.10 28.80
C LEU A 551 -82.18 9.49 27.94
N GLU A 552 -81.84 8.82 26.83
CA GLU A 552 -82.78 8.03 26.01
C GLU A 552 -83.51 6.98 26.87
N ALA A 553 -82.78 6.19 27.67
CA ALA A 553 -83.39 5.23 28.60
C ALA A 553 -84.32 5.88 29.65
N LYS A 554 -84.05 7.12 30.06
CA LYS A 554 -84.95 7.88 30.96
C LYS A 554 -86.14 8.50 30.25
N GLU A 555 -86.04 8.79 28.95
CA GLU A 555 -87.20 9.17 28.13
C GLU A 555 -88.10 7.95 27.85
N GLU A 556 -87.52 6.76 27.66
CA GLU A 556 -88.25 5.48 27.58
C GLU A 556 -88.99 5.16 28.90
N GLU A 557 -88.31 5.22 30.06
CA GLU A 557 -88.95 5.08 31.38
C GLU A 557 -90.10 6.10 31.57
N LEU A 558 -89.89 7.36 31.17
CA LEU A 558 -90.93 8.40 31.23
C LEU A 558 -92.10 8.13 30.27
N ASN A 559 -91.89 7.43 29.15
CA ASN A 559 -92.96 7.06 28.23
C ASN A 559 -93.76 5.86 28.78
N MET A 560 -93.10 4.83 29.33
CA MET A 560 -93.77 3.75 30.06
C MET A 560 -94.65 4.29 31.19
N LEU A 561 -94.12 5.23 32.01
CA LEU A 561 -94.89 5.88 33.08
C LEU A 561 -96.07 6.72 32.57
N LYS A 562 -96.02 7.29 31.36
CA LYS A 562 -97.18 7.96 30.74
C LYS A 562 -98.24 6.96 30.29
N GLU A 563 -97.83 5.82 29.73
CA GLU A 563 -98.74 4.75 29.31
C GLU A 563 -99.43 4.10 30.51
N GLU A 564 -98.69 3.81 31.59
CA GLU A 564 -99.25 3.35 32.86
C GLU A 564 -100.24 4.38 33.46
N LEU A 565 -99.90 5.67 33.45
CA LEU A 565 -100.79 6.75 33.89
C LEU A 565 -102.07 6.82 33.01
N GLN A 566 -101.95 6.56 31.71
CA GLN A 566 -103.09 6.55 30.78
C GLN A 566 -103.97 5.32 30.98
N ALA A 567 -103.39 4.14 31.25
CA ALA A 567 -104.12 2.92 31.62
C ALA A 567 -104.81 3.05 32.99
N ALA A 568 -104.17 3.70 33.97
CA ALA A 568 -104.80 4.02 35.24
C ALA A 568 -105.99 4.98 35.06
N ARG A 569 -105.89 5.97 34.17
CA ARG A 569 -106.99 6.90 33.85
C ARG A 569 -108.18 6.21 33.17
N SER A 570 -107.95 5.30 32.22
CA SER A 570 -109.04 4.55 31.57
C SER A 570 -109.70 3.56 32.55
N SER A 571 -108.92 2.89 33.40
CA SER A 571 -109.43 2.05 34.49
C SER A 571 -110.32 2.85 35.47
N LEU A 572 -109.86 4.03 35.90
CA LEU A 572 -110.62 4.90 36.81
C LEU A 572 -111.92 5.41 36.18
N SER A 573 -111.89 5.74 34.87
CA SER A 573 -113.10 6.06 34.10
C SER A 573 -114.09 4.89 34.03
N SER A 574 -113.60 3.65 33.96
CA SER A 574 -114.45 2.45 33.98
C SER A 574 -115.13 2.26 35.34
N LEU A 575 -114.38 2.40 36.44
CA LEU A 575 -114.94 2.36 37.80
C LEU A 575 -115.97 3.47 38.02
N GLN A 576 -115.76 4.67 37.45
CA GLN A 576 -116.70 5.77 37.57
C GLN A 576 -118.05 5.45 36.90
N ALA A 577 -118.03 4.80 35.73
CA ALA A 577 -119.25 4.34 35.06
C ALA A 577 -119.98 3.21 35.84
N GLU A 578 -119.24 2.27 36.45
CA GLU A 578 -119.83 1.26 37.33
C GLU A 578 -120.48 1.88 38.57
N CYS A 579 -119.84 2.89 39.18
CA CYS A 579 -120.41 3.64 40.30
C CYS A 579 -121.70 4.37 39.91
N GLU A 580 -121.76 5.00 38.74
CA GLU A 580 -122.98 5.67 38.24
C GLU A 580 -124.12 4.67 37.96
N SER A 581 -123.80 3.49 37.42
CA SER A 581 -124.76 2.39 37.24
C SER A 581 -125.32 1.89 38.58
N ARG A 582 -124.45 1.57 39.55
CA ARG A 582 -124.86 1.17 40.91
C ARG A 582 -125.73 2.23 41.60
N ARG A 583 -125.46 3.51 41.37
CA ARG A 583 -126.23 4.64 41.91
C ARG A 583 -127.64 4.70 41.33
N LEU A 584 -127.81 4.46 40.02
CA LEU A 584 -129.13 4.44 39.37
C LEU A 584 -129.98 3.26 39.84
N GLU A 585 -129.42 2.06 39.95
CA GLU A 585 -130.15 0.91 40.53
C GLU A 585 -130.56 1.15 41.99
N ALA A 586 -129.80 1.93 42.75
CA ALA A 586 -130.14 2.26 44.15
C ALA A 586 -131.35 3.20 44.22
N GLU A 587 -131.39 4.26 43.38
CA GLU A 587 -132.57 5.12 43.25
C GLU A 587 -133.82 4.35 42.78
N GLU A 588 -133.66 3.33 41.94
CA GLU A 588 -134.77 2.52 41.43
C GLU A 588 -135.40 1.67 42.54
N ARG A 589 -134.58 0.96 43.34
CA ARG A 589 -135.02 0.24 44.54
C ARG A 589 -135.65 1.16 45.58
N GLU A 590 -135.15 2.40 45.73
CA GLU A 590 -135.73 3.39 46.64
C GLU A 590 -137.14 3.82 46.18
N ARG A 591 -137.39 3.94 44.87
CA ARG A 591 -138.75 4.18 44.34
C ARG A 591 -139.69 2.99 44.61
N GLU A 592 -139.21 1.76 44.43
CA GLU A 592 -139.98 0.55 44.76
C GLU A 592 -140.35 0.49 46.25
N HIS A 593 -139.39 0.73 47.15
CA HIS A 593 -139.65 0.76 48.59
C HIS A 593 -140.62 1.88 49.00
N ASN A 594 -140.55 3.07 48.41
CA ASN A 594 -141.53 4.13 48.65
C ASN A 594 -142.94 3.75 48.15
N SER A 595 -143.05 3.00 47.05
CA SER A 595 -144.34 2.43 46.58
C SER A 595 -144.89 1.34 47.51
N GLN A 596 -144.02 0.57 48.18
CA GLN A 596 -144.42 -0.42 49.19
C GLN A 596 -144.87 0.26 50.50
N LEU A 597 -144.14 1.31 50.91
CA LEU A 597 -144.41 2.02 52.17
C LEU A 597 -145.74 2.80 52.12
N THR A 598 -146.13 3.32 50.96
CA THR A 598 -147.44 3.99 50.76
C THR A 598 -148.62 3.02 50.74
N SER A 599 -148.47 1.77 50.31
CA SER A 599 -149.54 0.77 50.39
C SER A 599 -149.79 0.30 51.84
N LEU A 600 -148.72 0.06 52.60
CA LEU A 600 -148.80 -0.27 54.03
C LEU A 600 -149.45 0.85 54.86
N GLN A 601 -149.21 2.12 54.51
CA GLN A 601 -149.88 3.25 55.15
C GLN A 601 -151.40 3.26 54.94
N GLN A 602 -151.90 2.85 53.77
CA GLN A 602 -153.34 2.68 53.54
C GLN A 602 -153.92 1.52 54.36
N GLU A 603 -153.20 0.40 54.46
CA GLU A 603 -153.67 -0.79 55.18
C GLU A 603 -153.84 -0.51 56.69
N ILE A 604 -152.85 0.14 57.33
CA ILE A 604 -152.90 0.56 58.74
C ILE A 604 -154.13 1.46 59.03
N LEU A 605 -154.47 2.35 58.08
CA LEU A 605 -155.60 3.27 58.21
C LEU A 605 -156.94 2.51 58.27
N THR A 606 -157.10 1.44 57.48
CA THR A 606 -158.29 0.58 57.53
C THR A 606 -158.39 -0.25 58.82
N LYS A 607 -157.27 -0.75 59.34
CA LYS A 607 -157.22 -1.50 60.61
C LYS A 607 -157.59 -0.63 61.80
N THR A 608 -157.12 0.61 61.82
CA THR A 608 -157.37 1.57 62.91
C THR A 608 -158.87 1.84 63.12
N GLN A 609 -159.65 1.90 62.03
CA GLN A 609 -161.10 2.13 62.10
C GLN A 609 -161.90 0.95 62.68
N GLN A 610 -161.35 -0.27 62.70
CA GLN A 610 -162.06 -1.45 63.21
C GLN A 610 -162.01 -1.54 64.75
N LEU A 611 -160.89 -1.13 65.36
CA LEU A 611 -160.65 -1.28 66.81
C LEU A 611 -161.63 -0.50 67.70
N SER A 612 -162.04 0.70 67.28
CA SER A 612 -162.97 1.55 68.05
C SER A 612 -164.35 0.90 68.28
N THR A 613 -164.78 0.01 67.37
CA THR A 613 -166.09 -0.66 67.46
C THR A 613 -166.14 -1.77 68.51
N TYR A 614 -164.99 -2.36 68.87
CA TYR A 614 -164.92 -3.41 69.90
C TYR A 614 -164.84 -2.82 71.31
N GLN A 615 -164.22 -1.65 71.46
CA GLN A 615 -163.87 -1.07 72.77
C GLN A 615 -165.10 -0.71 73.63
N SER A 616 -166.21 -0.30 73.02
CA SER A 616 -167.45 0.03 73.74
C SER A 616 -168.21 -1.18 74.29
N ARG A 617 -167.84 -2.41 73.91
CA ARG A 617 -168.60 -3.64 74.22
C ARG A 617 -167.97 -4.48 75.35
N VAL A 618 -166.90 -3.98 75.96
CA VAL A 618 -166.20 -4.61 77.10
C VAL A 618 -166.74 -4.08 78.43
N SER A 619 -166.96 -2.77 78.54
CA SER A 619 -167.31 -2.10 79.81
C SER A 619 -168.58 -2.60 80.50
N ASP A 620 -169.56 -3.10 79.74
CA ASP A 620 -170.83 -3.60 80.29
C ASP A 620 -170.71 -4.97 80.99
N LEU A 621 -169.62 -5.71 80.76
CA LEU A 621 -169.47 -7.11 81.22
C LEU A 621 -168.61 -7.29 82.47
N GLU A 622 -167.79 -6.30 82.85
CA GLU A 622 -166.89 -6.42 84.01
C GLU A 622 -167.57 -6.08 85.35
N GLY A 623 -168.82 -5.61 85.31
CA GLY A 623 -169.61 -5.26 86.50
C GLY A 623 -170.16 -6.44 87.30
N GLU A 624 -170.23 -7.66 86.75
CA GLU A 624 -170.90 -8.81 87.41
C GLU A 624 -169.95 -9.87 88.01
N VAL A 625 -168.62 -9.73 87.90
CA VAL A 625 -167.65 -10.56 88.67
C VAL A 625 -167.48 -10.02 90.12
N LEU A 626 -168.59 -9.55 90.68
CA LEU A 626 -168.72 -9.02 92.03
C LEU A 626 -168.18 -10.00 93.08
N SER A 627 -167.29 -9.51 93.94
CA SER A 627 -166.88 -10.12 95.21
C SER A 627 -166.12 -11.47 95.19
N PHE A 628 -165.61 -11.93 94.04
CA PHE A 628 -164.62 -13.03 94.01
C PHE A 628 -163.16 -12.52 94.19
N THR A 629 -162.98 -11.59 95.12
CA THR A 629 -161.84 -10.66 95.26
C THR A 629 -161.27 -10.71 96.70
N SER A 630 -160.04 -10.29 97.02
CA SER A 630 -158.99 -9.61 96.24
C SER A 630 -157.59 -9.85 96.86
N GLN A 631 -156.53 -9.93 96.03
CA GLN A 631 -155.09 -9.62 96.26
C GLN A 631 -154.13 -10.58 95.53
N LEU A 632 -153.34 -10.07 94.56
CA LEU A 632 -151.97 -10.52 94.20
C LEU A 632 -151.30 -9.50 93.23
N HIS A 633 -149.96 -9.54 93.14
CA HIS A 633 -149.03 -8.49 92.64
C HIS A 633 -147.70 -9.13 92.17
N ASP A 634 -146.80 -8.57 91.33
CA ASP A 634 -146.74 -7.32 90.53
C ASP A 634 -145.69 -7.45 89.37
N GLU A 635 -145.52 -6.41 88.53
CA GLU A 635 -144.53 -6.21 87.44
C GLU A 635 -143.05 -6.04 87.91
N CYS A 636 -141.94 -6.06 87.13
CA CYS A 636 -141.46 -6.55 85.81
C CYS A 636 -139.88 -6.44 85.87
N ASP A 637 -138.97 -6.54 84.88
CA ASP A 637 -138.87 -6.64 83.40
C ASP A 637 -137.51 -7.39 83.09
N GLY A 638 -136.93 -7.64 81.90
CA GLY A 638 -137.16 -7.26 80.48
C GLY A 638 -136.11 -7.94 79.55
N GLU A 639 -136.23 -7.80 78.22
CA GLU A 639 -135.58 -8.68 77.19
C GLU A 639 -135.28 -7.94 75.84
N GLN A 640 -134.63 -8.47 74.75
CA GLN A 640 -134.19 -9.84 74.35
C GLN A 640 -133.06 -9.87 73.26
N ASN A 641 -132.27 -10.97 73.20
CA ASN A 641 -131.69 -11.76 72.05
C ASN A 641 -131.10 -11.15 70.75
N GLY A 642 -130.23 -11.82 69.97
CA GLY A 642 -129.63 -13.19 69.96
C GLY A 642 -129.10 -13.54 68.53
N THR A 643 -128.58 -14.71 68.09
CA THR A 643 -128.12 -16.02 68.66
C THR A 643 -127.33 -16.82 67.56
N VAL A 644 -126.75 -18.02 67.85
CA VAL A 644 -126.36 -19.12 66.87
C VAL A 644 -125.13 -18.84 65.95
N THR A 645 -124.51 -19.76 65.17
CA THR A 645 -123.61 -20.95 65.43
C THR A 645 -122.47 -20.96 64.36
N VAL A 646 -121.26 -21.55 64.43
CA VAL A 646 -120.57 -22.63 65.21
C VAL A 646 -120.55 -24.05 64.56
N SER A 647 -119.44 -24.40 63.87
CA SER A 647 -118.90 -25.77 63.59
C SER A 647 -117.43 -25.67 63.06
N ASP A 648 -116.75 -26.81 62.89
CA ASP A 648 -115.52 -27.03 62.09
C ASP A 648 -114.16 -26.55 62.64
N LEU A 649 -114.06 -26.22 63.94
CA LEU A 649 -112.78 -25.89 64.58
C LEU A 649 -111.86 -27.11 64.85
N ASP A 650 -112.40 -28.33 64.88
CA ASP A 650 -111.72 -29.53 65.42
C ASP A 650 -110.96 -30.39 64.39
N GLN A 651 -111.24 -30.30 63.09
CA GLN A 651 -110.56 -31.18 62.11
C GLN A 651 -109.15 -30.73 61.75
N LEU A 652 -108.88 -29.41 61.76
CA LEU A 652 -107.55 -28.84 61.46
C LEU A 652 -106.50 -29.14 62.54
N GLN A 653 -106.91 -29.36 63.80
CA GLN A 653 -105.98 -29.80 64.85
C GLN A 653 -105.46 -31.24 64.65
N LYS A 654 -106.12 -32.07 63.84
CA LYS A 654 -105.74 -33.47 63.67
C LYS A 654 -104.63 -33.67 62.63
N VAL A 655 -104.71 -32.95 61.50
CA VAL A 655 -103.69 -33.01 60.42
C VAL A 655 -102.34 -32.42 60.86
N ASN A 656 -102.37 -31.40 61.74
CA ASN A 656 -101.16 -30.75 62.23
C ASN A 656 -100.23 -31.73 62.98
N LYS A 657 -100.82 -32.71 63.70
CA LYS A 657 -100.11 -33.67 64.55
C LYS A 657 -99.33 -34.73 63.77
N ASP A 658 -99.80 -35.14 62.60
CA ASP A 658 -99.13 -36.13 61.74
C ASP A 658 -97.91 -35.52 61.02
N LEU A 659 -97.91 -34.21 60.75
CA LEU A 659 -96.78 -33.51 60.12
C LEU A 659 -95.66 -33.19 61.13
N GLU A 660 -95.97 -32.92 62.39
CA GLU A 660 -94.97 -32.85 63.47
C GLU A 660 -94.19 -34.17 63.60
N GLN A 661 -94.87 -35.31 63.43
CA GLN A 661 -94.23 -36.63 63.49
C GLN A 661 -93.26 -36.88 62.31
N GLN A 662 -93.59 -36.40 61.10
CA GLN A 662 -92.65 -36.46 59.96
C GLN A 662 -91.43 -35.51 60.11
N LEU A 663 -91.60 -34.39 60.82
CA LEU A 663 -90.49 -33.49 61.17
C LEU A 663 -89.53 -34.12 62.19
N ALA A 664 -90.03 -34.94 63.13
CA ALA A 664 -89.19 -35.65 64.09
C ALA A 664 -88.22 -36.64 63.40
N GLU A 665 -88.69 -37.37 62.38
CA GLU A 665 -87.86 -38.35 61.66
C GLU A 665 -86.80 -37.69 60.78
N LYS A 666 -87.14 -36.65 60.01
CA LYS A 666 -86.15 -35.93 59.18
C LYS A 666 -85.09 -35.19 60.02
N ASN A 667 -85.43 -34.72 61.22
CA ASN A 667 -84.45 -34.17 62.15
C ASN A 667 -83.46 -35.22 62.69
N LYS A 668 -83.87 -36.50 62.78
CA LYS A 668 -82.99 -37.62 63.14
C LYS A 668 -81.94 -37.88 62.04
N THR A 669 -82.37 -37.83 60.78
CA THR A 669 -81.48 -37.93 59.60
C THR A 669 -80.52 -36.75 59.49
N ILE A 670 -80.97 -35.52 59.78
CA ILE A 670 -80.12 -34.32 59.77
C ILE A 670 -79.03 -34.41 60.86
N LYS A 671 -79.35 -34.90 62.07
CA LYS A 671 -78.32 -35.16 63.10
C LYS A 671 -77.30 -36.21 62.66
N GLN A 672 -77.71 -37.29 62.00
CA GLN A 672 -76.78 -38.29 61.46
C GLN A 672 -75.90 -37.74 60.32
N LEU A 673 -76.42 -36.85 59.47
CA LEU A 673 -75.64 -36.18 58.42
C LEU A 673 -74.66 -35.14 58.99
N GLN A 674 -75.06 -34.37 60.00
CA GLN A 674 -74.18 -33.45 60.73
C GLN A 674 -73.08 -34.21 61.49
N GLN A 675 -73.39 -35.36 62.08
CA GLN A 675 -72.41 -36.22 62.72
C GLN A 675 -71.40 -36.80 61.71
N ARG A 676 -71.86 -37.30 60.56
CA ARG A 676 -70.98 -37.72 59.45
C ARG A 676 -70.11 -36.58 58.91
N LEU A 677 -70.61 -35.34 58.87
CA LEU A 677 -69.82 -34.15 58.48
C LEU A 677 -68.75 -33.78 59.52
N ALA A 678 -69.05 -33.94 60.81
CA ALA A 678 -68.07 -33.74 61.89
C ALA A 678 -67.00 -34.85 61.92
N GLU A 679 -67.38 -36.09 61.60
CA GLU A 679 -66.46 -37.22 61.47
C GLU A 679 -65.59 -37.09 60.22
N LEU A 680 -66.15 -36.75 59.05
CA LEU A 680 -65.37 -36.44 57.84
C LEU A 680 -64.38 -35.28 58.05
N LYS A 681 -64.78 -34.20 58.75
CA LYS A 681 -63.84 -33.15 59.15
C LYS A 681 -62.72 -33.67 60.07
N ARG A 682 -63.02 -34.55 61.03
CA ARG A 682 -61.98 -35.15 61.88
C ARG A 682 -61.05 -36.10 61.14
N THR A 683 -61.53 -36.86 60.15
CA THR A 683 -60.69 -37.78 59.37
C THR A 683 -59.80 -37.01 58.40
N LEU A 684 -60.34 -36.06 57.62
CA LEU A 684 -59.54 -35.19 56.75
C LEU A 684 -58.52 -34.34 57.53
N GLN A 685 -58.81 -33.96 58.77
CA GLN A 685 -57.89 -33.21 59.63
C GLN A 685 -56.96 -34.11 60.48
N LYS A 686 -57.03 -35.45 60.33
CA LYS A 686 -56.10 -36.40 60.97
C LYS A 686 -55.28 -37.24 60.00
N GLU A 687 -55.76 -37.55 58.80
CA GLU A 687 -54.94 -38.23 57.79
C GLU A 687 -53.92 -37.29 57.12
N LEU A 688 -54.09 -35.97 57.28
CA LEU A 688 -53.12 -34.97 56.86
C LEU A 688 -51.92 -34.77 57.83
N LYS A 689 -51.80 -35.54 58.92
CA LYS A 689 -50.54 -35.72 59.67
C LYS A 689 -50.53 -36.86 60.71
N LEU A 690 -49.41 -37.60 60.69
CA LEU A 690 -48.80 -38.45 61.75
C LEU A 690 -49.31 -39.89 61.97
N LYS A 691 -48.39 -40.82 61.67
CA LYS A 691 -48.05 -42.00 62.51
C LYS A 691 -46.55 -41.88 62.91
N PRO A 692 -46.07 -42.55 63.98
CA PRO A 692 -45.54 -41.75 65.09
C PRO A 692 -44.16 -42.17 65.66
N ASP A 693 -43.72 -41.34 66.61
CA ASP A 693 -42.80 -41.59 67.75
C ASP A 693 -42.98 -42.96 68.45
N PRO A 694 -41.98 -43.48 69.24
CA PRO A 694 -41.36 -42.77 70.39
C PRO A 694 -39.80 -42.92 70.49
N ASP A 695 -39.04 -42.44 71.49
CA ASP A 695 -39.24 -42.34 72.96
C ASP A 695 -38.43 -41.23 73.66
N SER A 696 -38.91 -40.84 74.87
CA SER A 696 -38.18 -40.24 76.03
C SER A 696 -37.40 -38.91 75.89
N GLU A 697 -37.33 -38.01 76.89
CA GLU A 697 -38.10 -37.84 78.14
C GLU A 697 -37.74 -36.46 78.76
N THR A 698 -38.69 -35.73 79.37
CA THR A 698 -38.45 -34.64 80.37
C THR A 698 -37.57 -33.42 79.97
N LYS A 699 -37.47 -32.29 80.71
CA LYS A 699 -38.39 -31.46 81.53
C LYS A 699 -37.63 -30.13 81.82
N GLU A 700 -38.33 -29.08 82.27
CA GLU A 700 -37.79 -27.74 82.60
C GLU A 700 -37.36 -26.91 81.35
N ARG A 701 -37.54 -25.59 81.20
CA ARG A 701 -37.94 -24.42 82.02
C ARG A 701 -36.79 -23.51 82.54
N LEU A 702 -36.57 -22.43 81.76
CA LEU A 702 -35.84 -21.18 82.03
C LEU A 702 -34.30 -21.19 81.89
N GLN A 703 -33.84 -20.34 80.95
CA GLN A 703 -32.48 -19.80 80.74
C GLN A 703 -31.33 -20.82 80.49
N GLU A 704 -30.35 -20.58 79.62
CA GLU A 704 -30.04 -19.39 78.78
C GLU A 704 -29.38 -19.88 77.47
N SER A 705 -30.17 -20.13 76.42
CA SER A 705 -29.91 -21.32 75.58
C SER A 705 -29.59 -21.12 74.08
N ARG A 706 -28.60 -21.93 73.66
CA ARG A 706 -28.30 -22.49 72.32
C ARG A 706 -27.52 -21.59 71.33
N GLN A 707 -26.20 -21.79 71.12
CA GLN A 707 -25.50 -22.93 70.45
C GLN A 707 -25.84 -22.93 68.93
N GLU A 708 -24.98 -22.57 67.98
CA GLU A 708 -23.57 -22.87 67.67
C GLU A 708 -23.31 -24.21 66.93
N LYS A 709 -22.57 -24.12 65.80
CA LYS A 709 -21.82 -25.16 65.04
C LYS A 709 -22.52 -26.11 64.04
N SER A 710 -21.64 -26.69 63.20
CA SER A 710 -21.77 -27.76 62.17
C SER A 710 -22.62 -27.44 60.92
N THR A 711 -22.05 -27.18 59.73
CA THR A 711 -21.36 -28.09 58.75
C THR A 711 -22.32 -29.13 58.15
N ASP A 712 -22.80 -29.01 56.90
CA ASP A 712 -22.11 -29.05 55.58
C ASP A 712 -21.66 -30.44 55.14
N LYS A 713 -22.12 -30.87 53.95
CA LYS A 713 -21.83 -32.14 53.25
C LYS A 713 -22.24 -33.38 54.10
N THR A 714 -22.14 -34.63 53.65
CA THR A 714 -21.38 -35.29 52.56
C THR A 714 -22.31 -36.36 51.92
N ILE A 715 -21.95 -37.37 51.12
CA ILE A 715 -20.71 -38.05 50.66
C ILE A 715 -21.03 -38.59 49.23
N SER A 716 -20.15 -39.11 48.37
CA SER A 716 -18.70 -39.48 48.38
C SER A 716 -18.20 -39.47 46.91
N GLU A 717 -16.92 -39.61 46.53
CA GLU A 717 -15.65 -40.02 47.17
C GLU A 717 -14.57 -38.96 46.82
N THR A 718 -13.72 -38.40 47.70
CA THR A 718 -12.57 -38.95 48.49
C THR A 718 -11.39 -39.51 47.66
N PRO A 719 -10.12 -39.37 48.11
CA PRO A 719 -9.51 -38.22 48.81
C PRO A 719 -7.99 -37.97 48.50
N MET A 720 -7.37 -37.09 49.31
CA MET A 720 -5.94 -37.06 49.73
C MET A 720 -4.85 -36.31 48.90
N PRO A 721 -3.76 -35.81 49.57
CA PRO A 721 -3.23 -34.47 49.25
C PRO A 721 -1.69 -34.24 49.39
N ALA A 722 -1.30 -32.96 49.30
CA ALA A 722 -0.30 -32.26 50.14
C ALA A 722 1.21 -32.25 49.79
N THR A 723 1.86 -31.23 50.38
CA THR A 723 3.31 -30.96 50.55
C THR A 723 4.15 -30.49 49.36
N ALA A 724 5.11 -29.61 49.68
CA ALA A 724 6.12 -28.96 48.84
C ALA A 724 7.53 -29.41 49.34
N PRO A 725 8.71 -28.86 48.93
CA PRO A 725 9.01 -27.73 48.04
C PRO A 725 10.19 -27.99 47.03
N THR A 726 10.89 -26.92 46.62
CA THR A 726 12.16 -26.82 45.87
C THR A 726 13.34 -27.69 46.41
N PRO A 727 14.48 -27.91 45.69
CA PRO A 727 15.06 -27.15 44.56
C PRO A 727 15.69 -27.99 43.39
N ALA A 728 16.45 -27.33 42.49
CA ALA A 728 17.41 -27.92 41.51
C ALA A 728 18.77 -28.29 42.20
N PRO A 729 19.82 -28.93 41.58
CA PRO A 729 20.32 -28.78 40.19
C PRO A 729 20.88 -30.06 39.48
N GLY A 730 21.45 -29.94 38.27
CA GLY A 730 22.30 -31.00 37.64
C GLY A 730 22.64 -30.85 36.14
N LEU A 731 23.93 -30.70 35.81
CA LEU A 731 24.63 -30.81 34.50
C LEU A 731 25.88 -31.73 34.72
N PRO A 732 26.86 -32.01 33.80
CA PRO A 732 27.18 -31.42 32.47
C PRO A 732 27.82 -32.35 31.37
N GLN A 733 28.18 -31.77 30.20
CA GLN A 733 29.40 -32.02 29.36
C GLN A 733 29.67 -33.40 28.67
N THR A 734 30.66 -33.61 27.76
CA THR A 734 31.03 -33.04 26.42
C THR A 734 32.13 -33.92 25.75
N SER A 735 32.42 -33.75 24.44
CA SER A 735 33.64 -34.20 23.68
C SER A 735 33.83 -35.68 23.24
N GLY A 736 34.69 -35.92 22.24
CA GLY A 736 35.09 -37.24 21.65
C GLY A 736 36.63 -37.47 21.70
N PRO A 737 37.33 -38.17 20.77
CA PRO A 737 36.90 -38.70 19.45
C PRO A 737 37.35 -40.21 19.18
N PRO A 738 38.03 -40.70 18.09
CA PRO A 738 37.90 -42.10 17.59
C PRO A 738 39.15 -43.01 17.85
N PRO A 739 39.30 -44.28 17.31
CA PRO A 739 39.80 -44.55 15.92
C PRO A 739 39.49 -45.95 15.27
N ILE A 740 40.12 -46.26 14.10
CA ILE A 740 40.46 -47.59 13.48
C ILE A 740 39.53 -48.27 12.41
N THR A 741 39.89 -48.00 11.13
CA THR A 741 40.07 -48.85 9.90
C THR A 741 39.09 -49.93 9.35
N SER A 742 38.82 -49.76 8.04
CA SER A 742 38.99 -50.71 6.89
C SER A 742 37.95 -51.80 6.50
N ASN A 743 37.56 -51.72 5.22
CA ASN A 743 37.27 -52.78 4.23
C ASN A 743 36.08 -53.75 4.42
N THR A 744 35.15 -53.73 3.45
CA THR A 744 34.82 -54.88 2.56
C THR A 744 33.94 -54.41 1.40
N THR A 745 34.17 -54.94 0.19
CA THR A 745 33.35 -54.68 -1.01
C THR A 745 32.28 -55.75 -1.19
N VAL A 746 31.01 -55.37 -1.33
CA VAL A 746 29.95 -56.23 -1.90
C VAL A 746 29.14 -55.40 -2.89
N THR A 747 29.05 -55.86 -4.13
CA THR A 747 28.21 -55.27 -5.18
C THR A 747 26.76 -55.66 -4.97
N ASN A 748 25.84 -54.69 -4.89
CA ASN A 748 24.40 -54.96 -4.96
C ASN A 748 23.80 -54.16 -6.13
N SER A 749 23.37 -54.85 -7.18
CA SER A 749 23.05 -54.25 -8.48
C SER A 749 21.63 -53.66 -8.58
N SER A 750 20.97 -53.41 -7.45
CA SER A 750 19.59 -52.92 -7.34
C SER A 750 19.46 -51.41 -7.56
N ASP A 751 20.36 -50.62 -6.96
CA ASP A 751 20.24 -49.16 -6.84
C ASP A 751 20.28 -48.43 -8.20
N LEU A 752 20.79 -49.09 -9.26
CA LEU A 752 20.78 -48.59 -10.63
C LEU A 752 19.37 -48.54 -11.26
N THR A 753 18.37 -49.16 -10.63
CA THR A 753 16.97 -49.15 -11.08
C THR A 753 16.24 -47.98 -10.44
N ASP A 754 16.27 -47.88 -9.10
CA ASP A 754 15.71 -46.75 -8.35
C ASP A 754 16.33 -45.42 -8.79
N THR A 755 17.66 -45.35 -8.93
CA THR A 755 18.31 -44.14 -9.47
C THR A 755 17.93 -43.85 -10.92
N ARG A 756 17.50 -44.83 -11.73
CA ARG A 756 16.94 -44.56 -13.06
C ARG A 756 15.52 -44.01 -13.00
N GLU A 757 14.64 -44.55 -12.15
CA GLU A 757 13.27 -44.04 -12.02
C GLU A 757 13.23 -42.65 -11.36
N ILE A 758 14.03 -42.44 -10.31
CA ILE A 758 14.28 -41.11 -9.72
C ILE A 758 14.84 -40.15 -10.78
N ASN A 759 15.79 -40.59 -11.61
CA ASN A 759 16.27 -39.78 -12.73
C ASN A 759 15.18 -39.49 -13.76
N PHE A 760 14.24 -40.40 -14.06
CA PHE A 760 13.15 -40.12 -15.01
C PHE A 760 12.13 -39.11 -14.48
N GLU A 761 11.76 -39.17 -13.20
CA GLU A 761 10.84 -38.17 -12.62
C GLU A 761 11.54 -36.82 -12.43
N TYR A 762 12.80 -36.81 -12.01
CA TYR A 762 13.62 -35.60 -11.93
C TYR A 762 13.89 -35.00 -13.33
N LEU A 763 14.21 -35.82 -14.34
CA LEU A 763 14.36 -35.41 -15.74
C LEU A 763 13.06 -34.82 -16.29
N LYS A 764 11.92 -35.44 -16.02
CA LYS A 764 10.61 -34.89 -16.40
C LYS A 764 10.40 -33.50 -15.80
N HIS A 765 10.75 -33.30 -14.52
CA HIS A 765 10.70 -31.98 -13.88
C HIS A 765 11.71 -31.00 -14.49
N VAL A 766 12.96 -31.40 -14.72
CA VAL A 766 14.03 -30.55 -15.28
C VAL A 766 13.76 -30.17 -16.74
N VAL A 767 13.22 -31.07 -17.56
CA VAL A 767 12.82 -30.79 -18.95
C VAL A 767 11.57 -29.88 -18.99
N LEU A 768 10.55 -30.16 -18.16
CA LEU A 768 9.37 -29.30 -18.06
C LEU A 768 9.77 -27.89 -17.60
N LYS A 769 10.69 -27.81 -16.62
CA LYS A 769 11.25 -26.54 -16.14
C LYS A 769 12.06 -25.86 -17.24
N PHE A 770 12.96 -26.54 -17.94
CA PHE A 770 13.72 -25.96 -19.07
C PHE A 770 12.82 -25.44 -20.20
N MET A 771 11.69 -26.10 -20.48
CA MET A 771 10.70 -25.63 -21.45
C MET A 771 9.81 -24.48 -20.95
N SER A 772 9.80 -24.19 -19.64
CA SER A 772 8.92 -23.19 -19.00
C SER A 772 9.68 -22.05 -18.29
N SER A 773 11.00 -22.21 -18.10
CA SER A 773 11.90 -21.24 -17.46
C SER A 773 12.23 -20.11 -18.41
N ARG A 774 12.65 -18.99 -17.84
CA ARG A 774 13.15 -17.84 -18.62
C ARG A 774 14.46 -18.18 -19.31
N GLU A 775 14.71 -17.47 -20.40
CA GLU A 775 15.81 -17.59 -21.34
C GLU A 775 17.18 -17.80 -20.68
N ALA A 776 17.49 -17.03 -19.63
CA ALA A 776 18.76 -17.12 -18.89
C ALA A 776 18.83 -18.29 -17.90
N GLU A 777 17.70 -18.73 -17.34
CA GLU A 777 17.62 -19.91 -16.47
C GLU A 777 17.76 -21.20 -17.29
N ALA A 778 17.17 -21.23 -18.48
CA ALA A 778 17.26 -22.34 -19.42
C ALA A 778 18.73 -22.68 -19.74
N PHE A 779 19.59 -21.67 -19.91
CA PHE A 779 21.02 -21.87 -20.18
C PHE A 779 21.76 -22.59 -19.02
N GLN A 780 21.36 -22.34 -17.77
CA GLN A 780 21.89 -23.06 -16.61
C GLN A 780 21.36 -24.50 -16.54
N LEU A 781 20.10 -24.70 -16.93
CA LEU A 781 19.45 -26.01 -16.96
C LEU A 781 19.98 -26.94 -18.07
N ILE A 782 20.56 -26.42 -19.16
CA ILE A 782 21.23 -27.24 -20.19
C ILE A 782 22.20 -28.23 -19.53
N ARG A 783 23.08 -27.76 -18.64
CA ARG A 783 24.09 -28.59 -17.99
C ARG A 783 23.49 -29.66 -17.06
N ALA A 784 22.30 -29.43 -16.50
CA ALA A 784 21.57 -30.45 -15.76
C ALA A 784 20.99 -31.51 -16.72
N ILE A 785 20.42 -31.08 -17.85
CA ILE A 785 19.87 -31.98 -18.87
C ILE A 785 20.98 -32.84 -19.49
N SER A 786 22.15 -32.28 -19.82
CA SER A 786 23.29 -33.04 -20.35
C SER A 786 23.71 -34.20 -19.47
N VAL A 787 23.74 -33.98 -18.14
CA VAL A 787 24.11 -35.01 -17.15
C VAL A 787 23.03 -36.09 -17.02
N LEU A 788 21.75 -35.70 -17.07
CA LEU A 788 20.63 -36.66 -16.96
C LEU A 788 20.44 -37.49 -18.24
N LEU A 789 20.48 -36.85 -19.41
CA LEU A 789 20.31 -37.49 -20.72
C LEU A 789 21.60 -38.06 -21.32
N HIS A 790 22.75 -37.85 -20.66
CA HIS A 790 24.07 -38.31 -21.11
C HIS A 790 24.44 -37.76 -22.51
N PHE A 791 24.11 -36.48 -22.77
CA PHE A 791 24.43 -35.81 -24.02
C PHE A 791 25.94 -35.77 -24.28
N THR A 792 26.33 -35.89 -25.55
CA THR A 792 27.70 -35.58 -25.95
C THR A 792 27.96 -34.08 -25.84
N LYS A 793 29.23 -33.69 -25.87
CA LYS A 793 29.61 -32.27 -25.79
C LYS A 793 29.08 -31.46 -26.99
N GLU A 794 29.03 -32.12 -28.15
CA GLU A 794 28.47 -31.58 -29.40
C GLU A 794 26.95 -31.37 -29.31
N GLU A 795 26.23 -32.24 -28.61
CA GLU A 795 24.79 -32.11 -28.36
C GLU A 795 24.50 -30.99 -27.34
N GLU A 796 25.29 -30.92 -26.26
CA GLU A 796 25.22 -29.81 -25.29
C GLU A 796 25.48 -28.45 -25.97
N ASP A 797 26.53 -28.35 -26.78
CA ASP A 797 26.88 -27.10 -27.47
C ASP A 797 25.89 -26.77 -28.60
N MET A 798 25.24 -27.75 -29.23
CA MET A 798 24.12 -27.54 -30.16
C MET A 798 22.91 -26.92 -29.46
N LEU A 799 22.61 -27.36 -28.23
CA LEU A 799 21.54 -26.78 -27.41
C LEU A 799 21.86 -25.35 -26.97
N LYS A 800 23.10 -25.06 -26.56
CA LYS A 800 23.55 -23.68 -26.27
C LYS A 800 23.41 -22.78 -27.48
N GLN A 801 23.94 -23.18 -28.64
CA GLN A 801 23.84 -22.41 -29.89
C GLN A 801 22.38 -22.21 -30.34
N THR A 802 21.50 -23.19 -30.12
CA THR A 802 20.07 -23.07 -30.44
C THR A 802 19.35 -22.11 -29.49
N LEU A 803 19.77 -22.06 -28.22
CA LEU A 803 19.25 -21.13 -27.23
C LEU A 803 19.78 -19.71 -27.48
N GLU A 804 21.09 -19.53 -27.67
CA GLU A 804 21.74 -18.27 -28.07
C GLU A 804 21.16 -17.70 -29.38
N TYR A 805 20.86 -18.55 -30.37
CA TYR A 805 20.17 -18.15 -31.59
C TYR A 805 18.78 -17.55 -31.28
N LYS A 806 18.01 -18.13 -30.35
CA LYS A 806 16.73 -17.54 -29.91
C LYS A 806 16.90 -16.21 -29.16
N MET A 807 18.06 -15.94 -28.56
CA MET A 807 18.36 -14.64 -27.93
C MET A 807 18.81 -13.58 -28.95
N SER A 808 19.23 -14.00 -30.14
CA SER A 808 19.88 -13.12 -31.13
C SER A 808 18.93 -12.75 -32.26
N TRP A 809 18.50 -11.47 -32.26
CA TRP A 809 17.66 -10.88 -33.30
C TRP A 809 18.21 -11.04 -34.73
N PHE A 810 19.54 -11.19 -34.87
CA PHE A 810 20.25 -11.29 -36.14
C PHE A 810 21.03 -12.61 -36.33
N GLY A 811 20.79 -13.61 -35.48
CA GLY A 811 21.43 -14.92 -35.63
C GLY A 811 20.94 -15.67 -36.88
N SER A 812 21.75 -16.63 -37.35
CA SER A 812 21.30 -17.65 -38.31
C SER A 812 21.13 -18.99 -37.60
N LYS A 813 20.09 -19.74 -37.97
CA LYS A 813 19.72 -20.98 -37.28
C LYS A 813 20.87 -22.01 -37.35
N PRO A 814 21.36 -22.55 -36.22
CA PRO A 814 22.46 -23.51 -36.23
C PRO A 814 22.08 -24.79 -37.00
N THR A 815 23.01 -25.29 -37.81
CA THR A 815 22.84 -26.49 -38.63
C THR A 815 23.45 -27.72 -37.94
N PRO A 816 22.69 -28.82 -37.77
CA PRO A 816 23.19 -30.01 -37.09
C PRO A 816 24.25 -30.73 -37.93
N LYS A 817 25.51 -30.69 -37.46
CA LYS A 817 26.64 -31.39 -38.07
C LYS A 817 26.55 -32.90 -37.80
N GLY A 818 25.78 -33.63 -38.59
CA GLY A 818 25.70 -35.09 -38.43
C GLY A 818 24.84 -35.88 -39.44
N ILE A 819 23.86 -35.26 -40.12
CA ILE A 819 22.97 -35.99 -41.03
C ILE A 819 23.42 -35.84 -42.48
N ILE A 820 24.01 -36.91 -43.03
CA ILE A 820 24.24 -37.06 -44.46
C ILE A 820 22.88 -37.20 -45.16
N ARG A 821 22.46 -36.20 -45.93
CA ARG A 821 21.37 -36.36 -46.90
C ARG A 821 21.89 -37.13 -48.13
N PRO A 822 21.23 -38.22 -48.57
CA PRO A 822 21.51 -38.81 -49.86
C PRO A 822 21.23 -37.81 -50.99
N SER A 823 22.15 -37.70 -51.94
CA SER A 823 21.95 -36.91 -53.15
C SER A 823 20.88 -37.56 -54.04
N ILE A 824 19.93 -36.76 -54.52
CA ILE A 824 19.08 -37.14 -55.66
C ILE A 824 19.31 -36.10 -56.77
N SER A 825 19.78 -36.53 -57.92
CA SER A 825 20.07 -35.66 -59.05
C SER A 825 18.79 -35.19 -59.74
N GLY A 826 18.68 -33.89 -60.00
CA GLY A 826 17.66 -33.28 -60.86
C GLY A 826 18.31 -32.20 -61.70
N THR A 827 18.26 -32.33 -63.03
CA THR A 827 19.02 -31.53 -63.98
C THR A 827 18.20 -30.41 -64.64
N SER A 828 18.89 -29.48 -65.31
CA SER A 828 18.38 -28.54 -66.33
C SER A 828 17.50 -27.37 -65.83
N SER A 829 17.44 -26.20 -66.48
CA SER A 829 18.38 -25.52 -67.40
C SER A 829 17.86 -24.13 -67.77
N TRP A 830 18.74 -23.12 -67.78
CA TRP A 830 18.53 -21.77 -68.37
C TRP A 830 17.38 -20.95 -67.74
N SER A 831 17.44 -19.61 -67.67
CA SER A 831 18.41 -18.64 -68.20
C SER A 831 18.90 -17.66 -67.13
#